data_AF-A0A6J1PUP7-F1
#
_entry.id   AF-A0A6J1PUP7-F1
#
_cell.length_a   1.000
_cell.length_b   1.000
_cell.length_c   1.000
_cell.angle_alpha   90.00
_cell.angle_beta   90.00
_cell.angle_gamma   90.00
#
_symmetry.space_group_name_H-M   'P 1'
#
loop_
_entity.id
_entity.type
_entity.pdbx_description
1 polymer ?
#
loop_
_entity_poly.entity_id
_entity_poly.type
_entity_poly.pdbx_seq_one_letter_code
_entity_poly.pdbx_strand_id
1 'polypeptide(L)'
;MQRTPMLPCLPGFSVDRNLGRTRFHKSQNFDKIHDGVYYLSEKADRRAYSRYASIYPRGEEPEIPPWLAYDGQRLMFKAFFQETVQEKWKTAFHIRVVNISFFLEDGTMKIVEPSVDNSGLEQGVLVRRQRIPIPDPVKYRYYDILDLNIGKEPEIYGRVYKIVDCDKFTRQFLNRLGIPVPDPIDIPKDPYREVRKVEVFPKKPSRMVDTLGNFLKYDRQVLRFYGYWDDTESPHGIIHDLELHYYLSDNTMEIKENVPPNAGRDSGPMLVKRMKIPKFYSGLQPIGAENHFTVLNVLGENARQSYYMMDSLDTGNISTDYYKDNELGIGAEISVFGRRIVITDMDAFTKEYYRTKYGLDDFTPLTRPRKGDEYQKIERYIPPYNGFGSYEDSLGNCFTVLPKPPKTDFIKFLYHDKQGFNSHVLRFRAKMVSKIPGNEERQFIIRLYLMDDTISIFELAKRNSGFQRSLFQKRMPIMLPGQDIFTSKKPEYYKSYDFYIGARLNLYDFHFEITSADVYALRYMELHCDKFPKANKKLIMEKLRESLQPVYKEFVQLYAPPKDAKDDTRILEYEKLKEALHRYMGDKITEHEMITIARYYSSHEKIEHRSREYVRRLLHTELHRFLWYDLDRLKEDLHHWDGDRTGFLSRESLYTILRGCRIPVDVELLNSMLDHLRKAEDGRIDYDDLLRFMNVKIDPVPPAEPVNVKTALWWASEREPDCGGGINWCEFIKDLDIRTEDAIQNNGNVETEPALGH
;
A
#
# COMPACT_ATOMS: atom_id res chain seq x y z
N MET A 1 -55.21 18.57 -19.11
CA MET A 1 -56.55 17.96 -19.10
C MET A 1 -56.49 16.68 -18.29
N GLN A 2 -57.24 16.62 -17.20
CA GLN A 2 -57.39 15.45 -16.32
C GLN A 2 -57.95 14.27 -17.15
N ARG A 3 -57.36 13.08 -17.02
CA ARG A 3 -57.90 11.85 -17.63
C ARG A 3 -59.24 11.53 -16.96
N THR A 4 -60.31 11.48 -17.74
CA THR A 4 -61.58 10.87 -17.33
C THR A 4 -61.34 9.37 -17.08
N PRO A 5 -61.82 8.79 -15.95
CA PRO A 5 -61.63 7.36 -15.71
C PRO A 5 -62.48 6.55 -16.69
N MET A 6 -61.86 5.61 -17.40
CA MET A 6 -62.57 4.68 -18.29
C MET A 6 -63.37 3.68 -17.46
N LEU A 7 -64.68 3.56 -17.75
CA LEU A 7 -65.54 2.55 -17.14
C LEU A 7 -65.15 1.15 -17.68
N PRO A 8 -65.17 0.10 -16.84
CA PRO A 8 -64.82 -1.25 -17.23
C PRO A 8 -65.86 -1.84 -18.21
N CYS A 9 -65.40 -2.61 -19.21
CA CYS A 9 -66.23 -3.29 -20.21
C CYS A 9 -66.91 -4.55 -19.63
N LEU A 10 -67.61 -4.41 -18.51
CA LEU A 10 -68.43 -5.46 -17.93
C LEU A 10 -69.90 -5.26 -18.34
N PRO A 11 -70.67 -6.36 -18.51
CA PRO A 11 -72.11 -6.28 -18.79
C PRO A 11 -72.80 -5.38 -17.75
N GLY A 12 -73.55 -4.37 -18.21
CA GLY A 12 -74.22 -3.38 -17.35
C GLY A 12 -73.56 -1.99 -17.34
N PHE A 13 -72.32 -1.85 -17.78
CA PHE A 13 -71.62 -0.56 -17.92
C PHE A 13 -71.57 -0.04 -19.37
N SER A 14 -72.23 -0.73 -20.31
CA SER A 14 -72.45 -0.29 -21.70
C SER A 14 -73.92 0.03 -21.92
N VAL A 15 -74.21 1.21 -22.48
CA VAL A 15 -75.56 1.60 -22.88
C VAL A 15 -75.81 1.10 -24.30
N ASP A 16 -76.82 0.24 -24.48
CA ASP A 16 -77.12 -0.37 -25.77
C ASP A 16 -77.75 0.66 -26.73
N ARG A 17 -76.95 1.13 -27.70
CA ARG A 17 -77.32 2.20 -28.64
C ARG A 17 -78.38 1.81 -29.66
N ASN A 18 -78.83 0.55 -29.67
CA ASN A 18 -79.82 0.04 -30.61
C ASN A 18 -81.27 0.10 -30.08
N LEU A 19 -81.48 0.56 -28.84
CA LEU A 19 -82.83 0.83 -28.30
C LEU A 19 -83.54 1.90 -29.14
N GLY A 20 -84.62 1.51 -29.80
CA GLY A 20 -85.46 2.38 -30.66
C GLY A 20 -85.29 2.19 -32.17
N ARG A 21 -84.39 1.30 -32.62
CA ARG A 21 -84.16 1.07 -34.06
C ARG A 21 -85.14 0.03 -34.61
N THR A 22 -86.06 0.46 -35.48
CA THR A 22 -87.18 -0.38 -35.99
C THR A 22 -86.99 -0.92 -37.42
N ARG A 23 -85.82 -0.74 -38.03
CA ARG A 23 -85.54 -1.17 -39.42
C ARG A 23 -84.15 -1.79 -39.55
N PHE A 24 -84.11 -3.08 -39.90
CA PHE A 24 -82.90 -3.88 -40.11
C PHE A 24 -82.92 -4.53 -41.51
N HIS A 25 -82.55 -3.78 -42.55
CA HIS A 25 -82.46 -4.32 -43.91
C HIS A 25 -81.16 -5.11 -44.07
N LYS A 26 -81.21 -6.28 -44.74
CA LYS A 26 -80.00 -6.98 -45.22
C LYS A 26 -79.68 -6.49 -46.63
N SER A 27 -78.46 -6.02 -46.86
CA SER A 27 -77.99 -5.60 -48.19
C SER A 27 -77.58 -6.82 -49.02
N GLN A 28 -78.02 -6.89 -50.28
CA GLN A 28 -77.58 -7.90 -51.24
C GLN A 28 -76.30 -7.42 -51.91
N ASN A 29 -75.15 -7.75 -51.30
CA ASN A 29 -73.84 -7.28 -51.79
C ASN A 29 -73.11 -8.32 -52.66
N PHE A 30 -73.63 -9.54 -52.78
CA PHE A 30 -72.98 -10.64 -53.49
C PHE A 30 -73.87 -11.16 -54.62
N ASP A 31 -73.32 -11.25 -55.83
CA ASP A 31 -74.00 -11.76 -57.04
C ASP A 31 -73.13 -12.79 -57.80
N LYS A 32 -73.71 -13.59 -58.71
CA LYS A 32 -73.04 -14.71 -59.40
C LYS A 32 -73.08 -14.54 -60.92
N ILE A 33 -71.91 -14.53 -61.57
CA ILE A 33 -71.82 -14.40 -63.04
C ILE A 33 -71.86 -15.79 -63.70
N HIS A 34 -71.00 -16.73 -63.31
CA HIS A 34 -70.94 -18.12 -63.84
C HIS A 34 -70.68 -19.16 -62.73
N ASP A 35 -70.78 -20.46 -63.04
CA ASP A 35 -70.63 -21.52 -62.04
C ASP A 35 -69.25 -21.54 -61.38
N GLY A 36 -69.24 -21.24 -60.08
CA GLY A 36 -68.06 -21.26 -59.20
C GLY A 36 -67.48 -19.91 -58.80
N VAL A 37 -67.95 -18.77 -59.35
CA VAL A 37 -67.40 -17.44 -59.02
C VAL A 37 -68.51 -16.48 -58.57
N TYR A 38 -68.47 -16.12 -57.27
CA TYR A 38 -69.29 -15.07 -56.67
C TYR A 38 -68.47 -13.79 -56.57
N TYR A 39 -69.08 -12.64 -56.86
CA TYR A 39 -68.41 -11.34 -56.71
C TYR A 39 -69.25 -10.36 -55.90
N LEU A 40 -68.56 -9.39 -55.30
CA LEU A 40 -69.19 -8.32 -54.53
C LEU A 40 -69.54 -7.17 -55.48
N SER A 41 -70.82 -6.80 -55.62
CA SER A 41 -71.19 -5.58 -56.35
C SER A 41 -70.94 -4.37 -55.43
N GLU A 42 -69.77 -3.75 -55.56
CA GLU A 42 -69.38 -2.64 -54.67
C GLU A 42 -70.31 -1.43 -54.84
N LYS A 43 -70.88 -0.94 -53.73
CA LYS A 43 -71.10 0.49 -53.52
C LYS A 43 -70.02 0.97 -52.56
N ALA A 44 -69.27 1.98 -52.99
CA ALA A 44 -68.18 2.60 -52.24
C ALA A 44 -68.61 2.98 -50.83
N ASP A 45 -67.86 2.50 -49.84
CA ASP A 45 -68.19 2.68 -48.43
C ASP A 45 -67.45 3.85 -47.79
N ARG A 46 -68.13 4.37 -46.76
CA ARG A 46 -67.90 5.64 -46.08
C ARG A 46 -66.58 5.68 -45.30
N ARG A 47 -65.85 6.79 -45.48
CA ARG A 47 -64.79 7.43 -44.64
C ARG A 47 -64.37 6.70 -43.34
N ALA A 48 -63.04 6.60 -43.15
CA ALA A 48 -62.37 7.15 -41.96
C ALA A 48 -60.84 7.33 -42.11
N TYR A 49 -60.45 8.58 -42.39
CA TYR A 49 -59.34 9.38 -41.84
C TYR A 49 -57.87 8.89 -41.86
N SER A 50 -57.12 9.46 -42.82
CA SER A 50 -55.73 9.91 -42.62
C SER A 50 -55.71 11.34 -42.02
N ARG A 51 -54.59 11.68 -41.39
CA ARG A 51 -54.32 12.90 -40.61
C ARG A 51 -54.21 14.11 -41.56
N TYR A 52 -54.63 15.28 -41.10
CA TYR A 52 -54.67 16.61 -41.76
C TYR A 52 -56.01 17.01 -42.43
N ALA A 53 -56.45 18.24 -42.14
CA ALA A 53 -57.78 18.76 -42.44
C ALA A 53 -57.79 19.67 -43.69
N SER A 54 -58.74 19.46 -44.58
CA SER A 54 -59.20 20.45 -45.57
C SER A 54 -60.73 20.44 -45.66
N ILE A 55 -61.33 21.62 -45.90
CA ILE A 55 -62.73 21.97 -45.58
C ILE A 55 -63.72 21.80 -46.77
N TYR A 56 -63.30 21.28 -47.92
CA TYR A 56 -64.19 21.01 -49.06
C TYR A 56 -64.16 19.53 -49.48
N PRO A 57 -65.30 18.83 -49.59
CA PRO A 57 -65.34 17.53 -50.24
C PRO A 57 -65.50 17.75 -51.75
N ARG A 58 -64.43 17.64 -52.52
CA ARG A 58 -64.57 17.36 -53.96
C ARG A 58 -64.55 15.85 -54.13
N GLY A 59 -65.74 15.28 -54.33
CA GLY A 59 -65.90 13.97 -54.94
C GLY A 59 -65.74 14.07 -56.46
N GLU A 60 -65.55 12.91 -57.09
CA GLU A 60 -65.08 12.64 -58.46
C GLU A 60 -63.56 12.55 -58.57
N GLU A 61 -63.03 11.36 -58.26
CA GLU A 61 -61.74 10.95 -58.82
C GLU A 61 -61.95 10.64 -60.31
N PRO A 62 -61.13 11.19 -61.22
CA PRO A 62 -61.17 10.82 -62.63
C PRO A 62 -60.78 9.35 -62.78
N GLU A 63 -61.44 8.59 -63.67
CA GLU A 63 -60.98 7.24 -64.04
C GLU A 63 -59.54 7.32 -64.55
N ILE A 64 -58.61 6.86 -63.73
CA ILE A 64 -57.19 6.90 -64.05
C ILE A 64 -56.92 5.80 -65.08
N PRO A 65 -56.30 6.11 -66.24
CA PRO A 65 -55.93 5.09 -67.21
C PRO A 65 -55.07 3.98 -66.58
N PRO A 66 -55.23 2.70 -66.98
CA PRO A 66 -54.51 1.57 -66.38
C PRO A 66 -52.98 1.72 -66.32
N TRP A 67 -52.37 2.32 -67.36
CA TRP A 67 -50.93 2.59 -67.41
C TRP A 67 -50.44 3.55 -66.31
N LEU A 68 -51.32 4.43 -65.82
CA LEU A 68 -51.02 5.36 -64.74
C LEU A 68 -51.50 4.83 -63.37
N ALA A 69 -52.62 4.11 -63.34
CA ALA A 69 -53.17 3.53 -62.11
C ALA A 69 -52.32 2.38 -61.56
N TYR A 70 -51.72 1.60 -62.46
CA TYR A 70 -50.93 0.41 -62.12
C TYR A 70 -49.44 0.55 -62.45
N ASP A 71 -48.95 1.78 -62.62
CA ASP A 71 -47.54 2.07 -62.86
C ASP A 71 -46.65 1.43 -61.76
N GLY A 72 -45.63 0.70 -62.19
CA GLY A 72 -44.72 -0.07 -61.35
C GLY A 72 -45.32 -1.33 -60.72
N GLN A 73 -46.61 -1.62 -60.90
CA GLN A 73 -47.25 -2.81 -60.35
C GLN A 73 -47.20 -3.97 -61.35
N ARG A 74 -46.63 -5.10 -60.91
CA ARG A 74 -46.57 -6.32 -61.69
C ARG A 74 -46.90 -7.54 -60.84
N LEU A 75 -47.56 -8.51 -61.46
CA LEU A 75 -47.82 -9.79 -60.86
C LEU A 75 -46.68 -10.77 -61.16
N MET A 76 -46.04 -11.32 -60.12
CA MET A 76 -45.06 -12.39 -60.26
C MET A 76 -45.63 -13.75 -59.86
N PHE A 77 -45.45 -14.72 -60.75
CA PHE A 77 -45.75 -16.13 -60.58
C PHE A 77 -44.47 -16.95 -60.75
N LYS A 78 -44.29 -17.94 -59.90
CA LYS A 78 -43.23 -18.93 -60.00
C LYS A 78 -43.80 -20.14 -60.72
N ALA A 79 -43.11 -20.57 -61.76
CA ALA A 79 -43.50 -21.71 -62.57
C ALA A 79 -42.30 -22.62 -62.82
N PHE A 80 -42.53 -23.82 -63.31
CA PHE A 80 -41.47 -24.64 -63.88
C PHE A 80 -41.93 -25.27 -65.18
N PHE A 81 -40.97 -25.65 -66.03
CA PHE A 81 -41.22 -26.51 -67.18
C PHE A 81 -40.17 -27.63 -67.20
N GLN A 82 -40.55 -28.75 -67.80
CA GLN A 82 -39.70 -29.92 -67.92
C GLN A 82 -39.04 -29.93 -69.30
N GLU A 83 -37.72 -30.07 -69.34
CA GLU A 83 -36.92 -30.15 -70.56
C GLU A 83 -36.29 -31.55 -70.64
N THR A 84 -36.58 -32.32 -71.69
CA THR A 84 -36.04 -33.67 -71.86
C THR A 84 -34.59 -33.62 -72.34
N VAL A 85 -33.68 -34.40 -71.73
CA VAL A 85 -32.25 -34.41 -72.05
C VAL A 85 -31.86 -35.81 -72.54
N GLN A 86 -31.27 -35.91 -73.74
CA GLN A 86 -30.92 -37.20 -74.36
C GLN A 86 -29.46 -37.65 -74.09
N GLU A 87 -28.53 -36.73 -73.84
CA GLU A 87 -27.08 -37.02 -73.87
C GLU A 87 -26.42 -37.29 -72.51
N LYS A 88 -27.09 -37.08 -71.37
CA LYS A 88 -26.49 -37.21 -70.03
C LYS A 88 -26.77 -38.56 -69.38
N TRP A 89 -25.71 -39.25 -68.96
CA TRP A 89 -25.78 -40.48 -68.15
C TRP A 89 -26.55 -40.22 -66.83
N LYS A 90 -27.60 -41.01 -66.54
CA LYS A 90 -28.49 -40.97 -65.34
C LYS A 90 -29.54 -39.85 -65.22
N THR A 91 -29.66 -38.89 -66.15
CA THR A 91 -30.71 -37.84 -66.06
C THR A 91 -31.54 -37.77 -67.34
N ALA A 92 -32.79 -38.22 -67.30
CA ALA A 92 -33.68 -38.25 -68.48
C ALA A 92 -34.37 -36.90 -68.78
N PHE A 93 -34.53 -36.04 -67.77
CA PHE A 93 -35.13 -34.72 -67.91
C PHE A 93 -34.56 -33.76 -66.86
N HIS A 94 -34.66 -32.46 -67.13
CA HIS A 94 -34.29 -31.38 -66.23
C HIS A 94 -35.52 -30.51 -65.92
N ILE A 95 -35.57 -29.97 -64.71
CA ILE A 95 -36.65 -29.08 -64.27
C ILE A 95 -36.09 -27.67 -64.18
N ARG A 96 -36.57 -26.78 -65.05
CA ARG A 96 -36.18 -25.36 -65.05
C ARG A 96 -37.26 -24.53 -64.40
N VAL A 97 -36.89 -23.91 -63.28
CA VAL A 97 -37.78 -23.03 -62.52
C VAL A 97 -37.68 -21.64 -63.12
N VAL A 98 -38.81 -21.00 -63.39
CA VAL A 98 -38.89 -19.67 -64.01
C VAL A 98 -39.84 -18.77 -63.24
N ASN A 99 -39.63 -17.47 -63.35
CA ASN A 99 -40.52 -16.44 -62.84
C ASN A 99 -41.23 -15.77 -64.02
N ILE A 100 -42.56 -15.89 -64.05
CA ILE A 100 -43.45 -15.23 -64.99
C ILE A 100 -43.89 -13.90 -64.34
N SER A 101 -43.58 -12.78 -64.97
CA SER A 101 -44.01 -11.44 -64.57
C SER A 101 -45.08 -10.93 -65.54
N PHE A 102 -46.25 -10.59 -65.04
CA PHE A 102 -47.35 -9.96 -65.78
C PHE A 102 -47.47 -8.49 -65.35
N PHE A 103 -47.30 -7.55 -66.29
CA PHE A 103 -47.34 -6.11 -66.02
C PHE A 103 -48.77 -5.59 -66.18
N LEU A 104 -49.31 -4.99 -65.12
CA LEU A 104 -50.70 -4.54 -65.05
C LEU A 104 -50.95 -3.28 -65.88
N GLU A 105 -49.92 -2.48 -66.13
CA GLU A 105 -49.95 -1.26 -66.96
C GLU A 105 -50.51 -1.53 -68.36
N ASP A 106 -49.98 -2.56 -69.03
CA ASP A 106 -50.18 -2.80 -70.47
C ASP A 106 -50.63 -4.24 -70.81
N GLY A 107 -50.77 -5.11 -69.81
CA GLY A 107 -51.07 -6.53 -70.00
C GLY A 107 -49.96 -7.32 -70.72
N THR A 108 -48.69 -6.93 -70.50
CA THR A 108 -47.52 -7.61 -71.08
C THR A 108 -46.94 -8.65 -70.13
N MET A 109 -46.27 -9.67 -70.68
CA MET A 109 -45.66 -10.75 -69.91
C MET A 109 -44.15 -10.82 -70.18
N LYS A 110 -43.39 -11.19 -69.15
CA LYS A 110 -41.94 -11.45 -69.22
C LYS A 110 -41.65 -12.73 -68.45
N ILE A 111 -40.85 -13.62 -69.02
CA ILE A 111 -40.46 -14.88 -68.36
C ILE A 111 -38.95 -14.84 -68.15
N VAL A 112 -38.52 -15.01 -66.91
CA VAL A 112 -37.12 -14.96 -66.51
C VAL A 112 -36.79 -16.18 -65.67
N GLU A 113 -35.76 -16.91 -66.08
CA GLU A 113 -35.14 -17.94 -65.25
C GLU A 113 -34.17 -17.26 -64.27
N PRO A 114 -34.34 -17.44 -62.95
CA PRO A 114 -33.40 -16.94 -61.96
C PRO A 114 -32.04 -17.61 -62.12
N SER A 115 -30.97 -16.85 -61.91
CA SER A 115 -29.60 -17.38 -61.93
C SER A 115 -29.38 -18.34 -60.76
N VAL A 116 -28.93 -19.56 -61.06
CA VAL A 116 -28.56 -20.59 -60.09
C VAL A 116 -27.08 -20.92 -60.28
N ASP A 117 -26.30 -20.68 -59.24
CA ASP A 117 -24.87 -20.94 -59.24
C ASP A 117 -24.56 -22.39 -59.63
N ASN A 118 -23.53 -22.58 -60.46
CA ASN A 118 -23.07 -23.88 -60.94
C ASN A 118 -24.08 -24.68 -61.78
N SER A 119 -25.14 -24.05 -62.32
CA SER A 119 -26.09 -24.73 -63.20
C SER A 119 -25.49 -25.12 -64.56
N GLY A 120 -24.55 -24.32 -65.07
CA GLY A 120 -23.90 -24.56 -66.38
C GLY A 120 -24.81 -24.37 -67.60
N LEU A 121 -26.03 -23.86 -67.41
CA LEU A 121 -26.97 -23.50 -68.48
C LEU A 121 -26.99 -21.98 -68.65
N GLU A 122 -27.28 -21.50 -69.86
CA GLU A 122 -27.58 -20.09 -70.09
C GLU A 122 -28.91 -19.75 -69.41
N GLN A 123 -28.83 -18.94 -68.35
CA GLN A 123 -29.94 -18.50 -67.53
C GLN A 123 -30.23 -17.02 -67.76
N GLY A 124 -31.46 -16.59 -67.48
CA GLY A 124 -31.89 -15.20 -67.61
C GLY A 124 -33.22 -15.07 -68.33
N VAL A 125 -33.36 -14.05 -69.16
CA VAL A 125 -34.65 -13.73 -69.81
C VAL A 125 -34.95 -14.72 -70.93
N LEU A 126 -35.93 -15.59 -70.72
CA LEU A 126 -36.43 -16.54 -71.74
C LEU A 126 -37.41 -15.86 -72.70
N VAL A 127 -38.30 -15.03 -72.18
CA VAL A 127 -39.27 -14.26 -72.97
C VAL A 127 -39.17 -12.80 -72.57
N ARG A 128 -38.85 -11.93 -73.53
CA ARG A 128 -38.82 -10.47 -73.34
C ARG A 128 -40.23 -9.92 -73.13
N ARG A 129 -40.35 -8.75 -72.48
CA ARG A 129 -41.65 -8.12 -72.15
C ARG A 129 -42.44 -7.87 -73.44
N GLN A 130 -43.53 -8.61 -73.63
CA GLN A 130 -44.46 -8.45 -74.76
C GLN A 130 -45.84 -9.03 -74.43
N ARG A 131 -46.87 -8.67 -75.20
CA ARG A 131 -48.20 -9.31 -75.06
C ARG A 131 -48.16 -10.67 -75.75
N ILE A 132 -48.49 -11.74 -75.01
CA ILE A 132 -48.37 -13.11 -75.50
C ILE A 132 -49.75 -13.62 -75.93
N PRO A 133 -49.93 -14.03 -77.20
CA PRO A 133 -51.20 -14.61 -77.66
C PRO A 133 -51.38 -16.03 -77.12
N ILE A 134 -52.63 -16.41 -76.83
CA ILE A 134 -53.00 -17.78 -76.46
C ILE A 134 -52.97 -18.65 -77.74
N PRO A 135 -52.47 -19.90 -77.69
CA PRO A 135 -52.37 -20.79 -78.86
C PRO A 135 -53.71 -21.36 -79.40
N ASP A 136 -54.86 -20.87 -78.92
CA ASP A 136 -56.20 -21.35 -79.28
C ASP A 136 -56.61 -20.92 -80.72
N PRO A 137 -57.44 -21.68 -81.47
CA PRO A 137 -57.83 -21.35 -82.85
C PRO A 137 -58.67 -20.07 -82.99
N VAL A 138 -59.22 -19.54 -81.89
CA VAL A 138 -59.99 -18.30 -81.88
C VAL A 138 -59.05 -17.10 -81.96
N LYS A 139 -59.03 -16.44 -83.13
CA LYS A 139 -58.06 -15.39 -83.46
C LYS A 139 -58.09 -14.21 -82.48
N TYR A 140 -56.89 -13.80 -82.03
CA TYR A 140 -56.56 -12.54 -81.33
C TYR A 140 -56.90 -12.41 -79.83
N ARG A 141 -56.86 -13.50 -79.05
CA ARG A 141 -56.87 -13.41 -77.58
C ARG A 141 -55.46 -13.49 -76.98
N TYR A 142 -55.16 -12.58 -76.05
CA TYR A 142 -53.90 -12.57 -75.28
C TYR A 142 -54.13 -13.15 -73.89
N TYR A 143 -53.05 -13.65 -73.27
CA TYR A 143 -53.08 -14.02 -71.86
C TYR A 143 -53.42 -12.81 -70.99
N ASP A 144 -54.35 -13.01 -70.06
CA ASP A 144 -54.78 -12.01 -69.09
C ASP A 144 -54.64 -12.55 -67.66
N ILE A 145 -54.84 -11.70 -66.65
CA ILE A 145 -54.71 -12.00 -65.22
C ILE A 145 -55.54 -13.23 -64.83
N LEU A 146 -56.72 -13.41 -65.42
CA LEU A 146 -57.63 -14.52 -65.14
C LEU A 146 -57.09 -15.88 -65.61
N ASP A 147 -56.22 -15.88 -66.61
CA ASP A 147 -55.64 -17.08 -67.20
C ASP A 147 -54.40 -17.56 -66.43
N LEU A 148 -53.89 -16.74 -65.50
CA LEU A 148 -52.71 -17.00 -64.67
C LEU A 148 -53.12 -17.20 -63.20
N ASN A 149 -53.24 -18.47 -62.78
CA ASN A 149 -53.42 -18.82 -61.37
C ASN A 149 -52.60 -20.08 -61.02
N ILE A 150 -52.38 -20.33 -59.74
CA ILE A 150 -51.64 -21.51 -59.26
C ILE A 150 -52.36 -22.78 -59.72
N GLY A 151 -51.60 -23.73 -60.27
CA GLY A 151 -52.11 -24.97 -60.85
C GLY A 151 -52.53 -24.89 -62.31
N LYS A 152 -52.58 -23.70 -62.93
CA LYS A 152 -52.79 -23.58 -64.38
C LYS A 152 -51.49 -23.83 -65.15
N GLU A 153 -51.63 -24.33 -66.37
CA GLU A 153 -50.53 -24.70 -67.26
C GLU A 153 -50.55 -23.87 -68.56
N PRO A 154 -50.20 -22.57 -68.55
CA PRO A 154 -50.14 -21.77 -69.77
C PRO A 154 -49.09 -22.29 -70.76
N GLU A 155 -49.51 -22.44 -72.02
CA GLU A 155 -48.63 -22.78 -73.13
C GLU A 155 -48.17 -21.49 -73.83
N ILE A 156 -46.87 -21.22 -73.76
CA ILE A 156 -46.25 -19.99 -74.26
C ILE A 156 -45.12 -20.39 -75.22
N TYR A 157 -45.25 -20.02 -76.49
CA TYR A 157 -44.29 -20.34 -77.56
C TYR A 157 -43.90 -21.83 -77.61
N GLY A 158 -44.89 -22.72 -77.51
CA GLY A 158 -44.71 -24.18 -77.58
C GLY A 158 -44.10 -24.83 -76.33
N ARG A 159 -43.98 -24.08 -75.22
CA ARG A 159 -43.58 -24.61 -73.91
C ARG A 159 -44.71 -24.50 -72.92
N VAL A 160 -44.97 -25.59 -72.18
CA VAL A 160 -45.98 -25.64 -71.13
C VAL A 160 -45.34 -25.30 -69.80
N TYR A 161 -45.77 -24.19 -69.19
CA TYR A 161 -45.28 -23.75 -67.89
C TYR A 161 -46.29 -24.10 -66.80
N LYS A 162 -45.90 -24.85 -65.77
CA LYS A 162 -46.77 -25.15 -64.63
C LYS A 162 -46.57 -24.11 -63.55
N ILE A 163 -47.61 -23.30 -63.27
CA ILE A 163 -47.54 -22.29 -62.21
C ILE A 163 -47.69 -22.97 -60.84
N VAL A 164 -46.68 -22.82 -60.00
CA VAL A 164 -46.59 -23.49 -58.69
C VAL A 164 -46.83 -22.55 -57.52
N ASP A 165 -46.37 -21.32 -57.61
CA ASP A 165 -46.42 -20.37 -56.51
C ASP A 165 -46.58 -18.94 -57.04
N CYS A 166 -46.99 -18.01 -56.19
CA CYS A 166 -47.16 -16.62 -56.54
C CYS A 166 -46.60 -15.74 -55.43
N ASP A 167 -46.09 -14.56 -55.79
CA ASP A 167 -45.58 -13.61 -54.81
C ASP A 167 -46.65 -13.16 -53.80
N LYS A 168 -46.24 -12.68 -52.63
CA LYS A 168 -47.16 -12.21 -51.59
C LYS A 168 -48.06 -11.08 -52.09
N PHE A 169 -47.48 -10.17 -52.88
CA PHE A 169 -48.22 -9.07 -53.50
C PHE A 169 -49.30 -9.58 -54.45
N THR A 170 -48.99 -10.58 -55.29
CA THR A 170 -49.95 -11.11 -56.25
C THR A 170 -51.08 -11.85 -55.58
N ARG A 171 -50.77 -12.63 -54.53
CA ARG A 171 -51.78 -13.31 -53.72
C ARG A 171 -52.77 -12.32 -53.11
N GLN A 172 -52.27 -11.23 -52.53
CA GLN A 172 -53.12 -10.18 -51.94
C GLN A 172 -53.91 -9.42 -53.00
N PHE A 173 -53.29 -9.12 -54.14
CA PHE A 173 -53.92 -8.40 -55.24
C PHE A 173 -55.06 -9.22 -55.88
N LEU A 174 -54.83 -10.49 -56.17
CA LEU A 174 -55.83 -11.40 -56.73
C LEU A 174 -56.98 -11.65 -55.74
N ASN A 175 -56.67 -11.86 -54.46
CA ASN A 175 -57.69 -12.00 -53.43
C ASN A 175 -58.55 -10.73 -53.27
N ARG A 176 -57.94 -9.53 -53.39
CA ARG A 176 -58.67 -8.26 -53.36
C ARG A 176 -59.59 -8.10 -54.58
N LEU A 177 -59.18 -8.60 -55.74
CA LEU A 177 -60.01 -8.67 -56.95
C LEU A 177 -61.09 -9.78 -56.90
N GLY A 178 -61.14 -10.57 -55.82
CA GLY A 178 -62.09 -11.67 -55.65
C GLY A 178 -61.69 -12.97 -56.35
N ILE A 179 -60.44 -13.09 -56.83
CA ILE A 179 -59.91 -14.32 -57.43
C ILE A 179 -59.21 -15.13 -56.32
N PRO A 180 -59.76 -16.28 -55.88
CA PRO A 180 -59.11 -17.09 -54.86
C PRO A 180 -57.85 -17.76 -55.42
N VAL A 181 -56.72 -17.55 -54.74
CA VAL A 181 -55.44 -18.14 -55.09
C VAL A 181 -55.20 -19.42 -54.27
N PRO A 182 -55.06 -20.60 -54.90
CA PRO A 182 -54.75 -21.86 -54.22
C PRO A 182 -53.43 -21.84 -53.43
N ASP A 183 -53.23 -22.84 -52.58
CA ASP A 183 -51.95 -23.01 -51.87
C ASP A 183 -50.81 -23.41 -52.83
N PRO A 184 -49.55 -23.07 -52.52
CA PRO A 184 -48.41 -23.39 -53.38
C PRO A 184 -48.25 -24.89 -53.63
N ILE A 185 -47.91 -25.25 -54.86
CA ILE A 185 -47.64 -26.63 -55.28
C ILE A 185 -46.14 -26.89 -55.20
N ASP A 186 -45.75 -28.06 -54.67
CA ASP A 186 -44.35 -28.45 -54.61
C ASP A 186 -43.78 -28.70 -56.01
N ILE A 187 -42.59 -28.13 -56.25
CA ILE A 187 -41.84 -28.35 -57.50
C ILE A 187 -41.28 -29.78 -57.45
N PRO A 188 -41.45 -30.61 -58.50
CA PRO A 188 -40.88 -31.94 -58.52
C PRO A 188 -39.36 -31.90 -58.36
N LYS A 189 -38.80 -32.89 -57.65
CA LYS A 189 -37.36 -32.94 -57.39
C LYS A 189 -36.62 -33.28 -58.68
N ASP A 190 -35.66 -32.43 -59.03
CA ASP A 190 -34.80 -32.66 -60.20
C ASP A 190 -33.77 -33.76 -59.88
N PRO A 191 -33.74 -34.88 -60.64
CA PRO A 191 -32.77 -35.96 -60.45
C PRO A 191 -31.33 -35.45 -60.43
N TYR A 192 -31.03 -34.38 -61.18
CA TYR A 192 -29.71 -33.78 -61.22
C TYR A 192 -29.30 -33.11 -59.89
N ARG A 193 -30.24 -32.42 -59.23
CA ARG A 193 -29.99 -31.78 -57.93
C ARG A 193 -29.82 -32.79 -56.80
N GLU A 194 -30.49 -33.93 -56.86
CA GLU A 194 -30.35 -34.97 -55.84
C GLU A 194 -28.98 -35.65 -55.90
N VAL A 195 -28.45 -35.93 -57.09
CA VAL A 195 -27.11 -36.50 -57.26
C VAL A 195 -26.01 -35.57 -56.73
N ARG A 196 -26.23 -34.25 -56.76
CA ARG A 196 -25.27 -33.25 -56.24
C ARG A 196 -25.38 -32.95 -54.74
N LYS A 197 -26.41 -33.44 -54.04
CA LYS A 197 -26.57 -33.21 -52.59
C LYS A 197 -25.62 -34.03 -51.71
N VAL A 198 -24.70 -34.79 -52.31
CA VAL A 198 -23.61 -35.45 -51.58
C VAL A 198 -22.86 -34.39 -50.76
N GLU A 199 -22.66 -34.67 -49.48
CA GLU A 199 -22.08 -33.75 -48.50
C GLU A 199 -20.75 -33.18 -49.00
N VAL A 200 -20.72 -31.87 -49.25
CA VAL A 200 -19.49 -31.15 -49.56
C VAL A 200 -18.85 -30.77 -48.23
N PHE A 201 -17.80 -31.47 -47.84
CA PHE A 201 -16.99 -31.08 -46.69
C PHE A 201 -16.43 -29.65 -46.91
N PRO A 202 -16.53 -28.75 -45.92
CA PRO A 202 -15.95 -27.43 -46.05
C PRO A 202 -14.44 -27.55 -46.25
N LYS A 203 -13.89 -26.83 -47.25
CA LYS A 203 -12.45 -26.87 -47.58
C LYS A 203 -11.53 -26.41 -46.44
N LYS A 204 -12.09 -25.78 -45.39
CA LYS A 204 -11.37 -25.34 -44.20
C LYS A 204 -12.21 -25.62 -42.95
N PRO A 205 -11.65 -26.24 -41.89
CA PRO A 205 -12.37 -26.41 -40.64
C PRO A 205 -12.52 -25.06 -39.92
N SER A 206 -13.74 -24.74 -39.47
CA SER A 206 -14.01 -23.54 -38.68
C SER A 206 -13.63 -23.80 -37.22
N ARG A 207 -12.35 -23.52 -36.88
CA ARG A 207 -11.86 -23.53 -35.49
C ARG A 207 -11.42 -22.11 -35.14
N MET A 208 -12.29 -21.33 -34.51
CA MET A 208 -11.88 -20.08 -33.86
C MET A 208 -11.44 -20.41 -32.43
N VAL A 209 -10.14 -20.32 -32.18
CA VAL A 209 -9.60 -20.32 -30.81
C VAL A 209 -9.58 -18.87 -30.34
N ASP A 210 -10.27 -18.56 -29.24
CA ASP A 210 -10.27 -17.22 -28.64
C ASP A 210 -8.95 -16.98 -27.89
N THR A 211 -7.92 -16.59 -28.63
CA THR A 211 -6.60 -16.23 -28.10
C THR A 211 -6.61 -14.84 -27.47
N LEU A 212 -7.42 -13.92 -27.99
CA LEU A 212 -7.45 -12.53 -27.55
C LEU A 212 -8.14 -12.35 -26.20
N GLY A 213 -9.21 -13.11 -25.91
CA GLY A 213 -9.94 -13.02 -24.64
C GLY A 213 -9.06 -13.33 -23.42
N ASN A 214 -8.26 -14.39 -23.48
CA ASN A 214 -7.35 -14.77 -22.40
C ASN A 214 -6.21 -13.76 -22.22
N PHE A 215 -5.68 -13.25 -23.33
CA PHE A 215 -4.66 -12.20 -23.30
C PHE A 215 -5.17 -10.94 -22.59
N LEU A 216 -6.36 -10.46 -22.93
CA LEU A 216 -6.93 -9.25 -22.31
C LEU A 216 -7.26 -9.43 -20.83
N LYS A 217 -7.68 -10.63 -20.42
CA LYS A 217 -8.05 -10.91 -19.02
C LYS A 217 -6.85 -11.01 -18.09
N TYR A 218 -5.76 -11.61 -18.56
CA TYR A 218 -4.59 -11.95 -17.76
C TYR A 218 -3.34 -11.18 -18.21
N ASP A 219 -3.51 -10.03 -18.86
CA ASP A 219 -2.38 -9.23 -19.35
C ASP A 219 -1.42 -8.88 -18.20
N ARG A 220 -0.12 -9.10 -18.43
CA ARG A 220 0.98 -8.91 -17.47
C ARG A 220 0.90 -9.71 -16.15
N GLN A 221 -0.06 -10.62 -16.01
CA GLN A 221 -0.13 -11.49 -14.84
C GLN A 221 0.74 -12.72 -15.04
N VAL A 222 1.81 -12.79 -14.24
CA VAL A 222 2.79 -13.88 -14.29
C VAL A 222 2.93 -14.48 -12.90
N LEU A 223 2.79 -15.80 -12.81
CA LEU A 223 3.03 -16.51 -11.56
C LEU A 223 4.51 -16.88 -11.48
N ARG A 224 5.20 -16.37 -10.47
CA ARG A 224 6.61 -16.64 -10.20
C ARG A 224 6.78 -17.62 -9.05
N PHE A 225 7.53 -18.68 -9.30
CA PHE A 225 7.88 -19.72 -8.35
C PHE A 225 9.39 -19.82 -8.20
N TYR A 226 9.84 -20.19 -7.02
CA TYR A 226 11.22 -20.55 -6.74
C TYR A 226 11.31 -22.05 -6.56
N GLY A 227 12.31 -22.65 -7.18
CA GLY A 227 12.57 -24.07 -7.05
C GLY A 227 14.04 -24.39 -7.19
N TYR A 228 14.36 -25.66 -7.03
CA TYR A 228 15.70 -26.16 -7.33
C TYR A 228 15.62 -27.39 -8.21
N TRP A 229 16.69 -27.61 -8.96
CA TRP A 229 16.96 -28.86 -9.65
C TRP A 229 18.20 -29.50 -9.03
N ASP A 230 18.03 -30.70 -8.50
CA ASP A 230 19.10 -31.49 -7.95
C ASP A 230 19.76 -32.32 -9.07
N ASP A 231 20.98 -31.96 -9.45
CA ASP A 231 21.79 -32.72 -10.42
C ASP A 231 22.89 -33.55 -9.73
N THR A 232 22.89 -33.66 -8.40
CA THR A 232 24.00 -34.29 -7.62
C THR A 232 24.29 -35.75 -7.97
N GLU A 233 23.36 -36.45 -8.62
CA GLU A 233 23.58 -37.81 -9.14
C GLU A 233 24.61 -37.85 -10.28
N SER A 234 24.82 -36.72 -10.96
CA SER A 234 25.83 -36.56 -12.01
C SER A 234 27.24 -36.39 -11.40
N PRO A 235 28.33 -36.92 -12.02
CA PRO A 235 29.70 -36.84 -11.47
C PRO A 235 30.22 -35.43 -11.16
N HIS A 236 29.64 -34.40 -11.79
CA HIS A 236 29.94 -32.98 -11.55
C HIS A 236 28.66 -32.18 -11.27
N GLY A 237 27.65 -32.88 -10.79
CA GLY A 237 26.33 -32.36 -10.49
C GLY A 237 26.35 -31.36 -9.36
N ILE A 238 25.56 -30.29 -9.51
CA ILE A 238 25.31 -29.34 -8.43
C ILE A 238 23.81 -29.14 -8.26
N ILE A 239 23.42 -28.51 -7.16
CA ILE A 239 22.05 -28.05 -6.98
C ILE A 239 21.90 -26.71 -7.69
N HIS A 240 21.05 -26.67 -8.70
CA HIS A 240 20.72 -25.47 -9.48
C HIS A 240 19.53 -24.76 -8.86
N ASP A 241 19.69 -23.47 -8.53
CA ASP A 241 18.57 -22.64 -8.08
C ASP A 241 17.84 -22.07 -9.29
N LEU A 242 16.53 -22.29 -9.37
CA LEU A 242 15.70 -21.96 -10.52
C LEU A 242 14.56 -21.00 -10.15
N GLU A 243 14.25 -20.09 -11.05
CA GLU A 243 13.06 -19.25 -11.02
C GLU A 243 12.14 -19.62 -12.18
N LEU A 244 10.92 -20.06 -11.86
CA LEU A 244 9.92 -20.46 -12.83
C LEU A 244 8.88 -19.34 -12.98
N HIS A 245 8.59 -18.95 -14.22
CA HIS A 245 7.58 -17.96 -14.57
C HIS A 245 6.49 -18.64 -15.39
N TYR A 246 5.25 -18.63 -14.90
CA TYR A 246 4.06 -19.13 -15.57
C TYR A 246 3.18 -17.97 -16.03
N TYR A 247 3.02 -17.81 -17.35
CA TYR A 247 2.25 -16.73 -17.95
C TYR A 247 0.78 -17.16 -18.11
N LEU A 248 -0.12 -16.48 -17.40
CA LEU A 248 -1.56 -16.80 -17.39
C LEU A 248 -2.26 -16.48 -18.72
N SER A 249 -1.72 -15.55 -19.53
CA SER A 249 -2.29 -15.17 -20.84
C SER A 249 -2.33 -16.35 -21.81
N ASP A 250 -1.24 -17.12 -21.88
CA ASP A 250 -1.03 -18.14 -22.92
C ASP A 250 -0.78 -19.54 -22.36
N ASN A 251 -0.78 -19.69 -21.02
CA ASN A 251 -0.39 -20.91 -20.30
C ASN A 251 1.02 -21.41 -20.72
N THR A 252 1.96 -20.47 -20.84
CA THR A 252 3.36 -20.75 -21.19
C THR A 252 4.25 -20.62 -19.96
N MET A 253 5.36 -21.36 -19.93
CA MET A 253 6.32 -21.37 -18.85
C MET A 253 7.70 -20.96 -19.35
N GLU A 254 8.44 -20.23 -18.53
CA GLU A 254 9.82 -19.82 -18.73
C GLU A 254 10.61 -20.14 -17.46
N ILE A 255 11.78 -20.75 -17.61
CA ILE A 255 12.58 -21.19 -16.46
C ILE A 255 13.95 -20.54 -16.56
N LYS A 256 14.30 -19.80 -15.52
CA LYS A 256 15.57 -19.11 -15.37
C LYS A 256 16.41 -19.80 -14.32
N GLU A 257 17.70 -19.87 -14.56
CA GLU A 257 18.68 -20.33 -13.59
C GLU A 257 19.33 -19.12 -12.90
N ASN A 258 19.32 -19.12 -11.58
CA ASN A 258 19.97 -18.10 -10.78
C ASN A 258 21.46 -18.45 -10.58
N VAL A 259 22.29 -17.96 -11.49
CA VAL A 259 23.74 -18.19 -11.47
C VAL A 259 24.41 -17.11 -10.59
N PRO A 260 25.04 -17.48 -9.46
CA PRO A 260 25.73 -16.50 -8.63
C PRO A 260 26.96 -15.91 -9.34
N PRO A 261 27.38 -14.69 -8.99
CA PRO A 261 28.58 -14.09 -9.56
C PRO A 261 29.81 -14.98 -9.26
N ASN A 262 30.72 -15.10 -10.24
CA ASN A 262 31.92 -15.95 -10.19
C ASN A 262 31.68 -17.47 -10.17
N ALA A 263 30.50 -17.96 -10.58
CA ALA A 263 30.22 -19.40 -10.68
C ALA A 263 30.96 -20.13 -11.82
N GLY A 264 31.69 -19.41 -12.69
CA GLY A 264 32.45 -20.00 -13.80
C GLY A 264 31.60 -20.59 -14.93
N ARG A 265 30.31 -20.22 -15.01
CA ARG A 265 29.38 -20.65 -16.06
C ARG A 265 29.14 -19.54 -17.08
N ASP A 266 29.28 -19.88 -18.36
CA ASP A 266 29.11 -18.96 -19.51
C ASP A 266 27.69 -19.01 -20.10
N SER A 267 26.84 -19.95 -19.64
CA SER A 267 25.45 -20.02 -20.09
C SER A 267 24.64 -18.85 -19.52
N GLY A 268 23.89 -18.16 -20.39
CA GLY A 268 22.95 -17.14 -19.98
C GLY A 268 21.91 -17.67 -18.97
N PRO A 269 21.20 -16.79 -18.25
CA PRO A 269 20.33 -17.15 -17.12
C PRO A 269 19.06 -17.93 -17.53
N MET A 270 18.90 -18.31 -18.79
CA MET A 270 17.70 -18.98 -19.30
C MET A 270 17.96 -20.47 -19.47
N LEU A 271 17.31 -21.29 -18.65
CA LEU A 271 17.34 -22.75 -18.79
C LEU A 271 16.34 -23.21 -19.85
N VAL A 272 15.12 -22.64 -19.85
CA VAL A 272 14.05 -22.95 -20.81
C VAL A 272 13.41 -21.65 -21.28
N LYS A 273 13.42 -21.43 -22.61
CA LYS A 273 12.72 -20.30 -23.25
C LYS A 273 11.22 -20.45 -23.07
N ARG A 274 10.50 -19.32 -23.05
CA ARG A 274 9.03 -19.27 -22.93
C ARG A 274 8.36 -20.20 -23.94
N MET A 275 7.75 -21.29 -23.45
CA MET A 275 7.01 -22.26 -24.26
C MET A 275 5.99 -23.02 -23.39
N LYS A 276 5.07 -23.76 -24.02
CA LYS A 276 4.20 -24.69 -23.29
C LYS A 276 5.00 -25.95 -22.98
N ILE A 277 5.19 -26.25 -21.70
CA ILE A 277 5.98 -27.41 -21.27
C ILE A 277 5.06 -28.65 -21.24
N PRO A 278 5.35 -29.69 -22.03
CA PRO A 278 4.59 -30.93 -21.99
C PRO A 278 4.93 -31.74 -20.72
N LYS A 279 3.94 -32.41 -20.14
CA LYS A 279 4.13 -33.29 -18.98
C LYS A 279 4.94 -34.53 -19.31
N PHE A 280 4.62 -35.13 -20.46
CA PHE A 280 5.29 -36.31 -20.99
C PHE A 280 6.04 -35.93 -22.25
N TYR A 281 7.35 -36.18 -22.25
CA TYR A 281 8.15 -35.98 -23.44
C TYR A 281 8.08 -37.22 -24.33
N SER A 282 7.34 -37.13 -25.45
CA SER A 282 7.19 -38.21 -26.43
C SER A 282 8.18 -38.13 -27.60
N GLY A 283 9.11 -37.15 -27.59
CA GLY A 283 10.09 -36.90 -28.65
C GLY A 283 9.98 -35.50 -29.28
N LEU A 284 10.87 -35.21 -30.24
CA LEU A 284 10.80 -33.98 -31.03
C LEU A 284 9.57 -34.04 -31.94
N GLN A 285 8.73 -33.01 -31.88
CA GLN A 285 7.59 -32.92 -32.78
C GLN A 285 8.05 -32.69 -34.23
N PRO A 286 7.35 -33.25 -35.22
CA PRO A 286 7.66 -33.00 -36.63
C PRO A 286 7.49 -31.51 -36.95
N ILE A 287 8.29 -31.03 -37.90
CA ILE A 287 8.24 -29.65 -38.39
C ILE A 287 6.82 -29.35 -38.87
N GLY A 288 6.19 -28.32 -38.29
CA GLY A 288 4.83 -27.91 -38.61
C GLY A 288 3.73 -28.46 -37.70
N ALA A 289 4.06 -29.23 -36.66
CA ALA A 289 3.10 -29.70 -35.65
C ALA A 289 2.41 -28.56 -34.87
N GLU A 290 3.04 -27.40 -34.75
CA GLU A 290 2.45 -26.22 -34.10
C GLU A 290 1.39 -25.51 -34.96
N ASN A 291 1.30 -25.84 -36.26
CA ASN A 291 0.31 -25.21 -37.12
C ASN A 291 -1.10 -25.68 -36.75
N HIS A 292 -2.05 -24.75 -36.77
CA HIS A 292 -3.46 -25.01 -36.45
C HIS A 292 -4.14 -26.05 -37.34
N PHE A 293 -3.54 -26.35 -38.48
CA PHE A 293 -4.08 -27.28 -39.46
C PHE A 293 -3.00 -28.25 -39.90
N THR A 294 -3.32 -29.52 -39.82
CA THR A 294 -2.55 -30.59 -40.44
C THR A 294 -2.77 -30.55 -41.95
N VAL A 295 -1.73 -30.86 -42.71
CA VAL A 295 -1.77 -30.89 -44.16
C VAL A 295 -1.61 -32.35 -44.58
N LEU A 296 -2.57 -32.86 -45.35
CA LEU A 296 -2.52 -34.20 -45.89
C LEU A 296 -1.75 -34.19 -47.20
N ASN A 297 -0.78 -35.10 -47.33
CA ASN A 297 -0.07 -35.33 -48.57
C ASN A 297 -0.88 -36.32 -49.42
N VAL A 298 -1.72 -35.81 -50.33
CA VAL A 298 -2.76 -36.62 -50.99
C VAL A 298 -2.28 -37.33 -52.27
N LEU A 299 -1.05 -37.11 -52.79
CA LEU A 299 -0.57 -37.80 -54.00
C LEU A 299 0.91 -38.22 -53.92
N GLY A 300 1.18 -39.43 -54.45
CA GLY A 300 2.46 -40.14 -54.40
C GLY A 300 3.59 -39.53 -55.25
N GLU A 301 4.75 -40.20 -55.16
CA GLU A 301 6.12 -39.75 -55.49
C GLU A 301 6.37 -39.11 -56.87
N ASN A 302 5.40 -39.11 -57.79
CA ASN A 302 5.57 -38.61 -59.16
C ASN A 302 4.56 -37.50 -59.52
N ALA A 303 4.92 -36.23 -59.30
CA ALA A 303 4.58 -35.10 -60.18
C ALA A 303 5.11 -33.77 -59.59
N ARG A 304 5.61 -32.89 -60.45
CA ARG A 304 6.15 -31.53 -60.16
C ARG A 304 5.14 -30.55 -59.52
N GLN A 305 3.97 -31.00 -59.09
CA GLN A 305 2.92 -30.23 -58.43
C GLN A 305 2.23 -31.15 -57.40
N SER A 306 2.82 -31.26 -56.20
CA SER A 306 2.12 -31.81 -55.04
C SER A 306 1.12 -30.78 -54.53
N TYR A 307 -0.16 -31.14 -54.52
CA TYR A 307 -1.20 -30.30 -53.94
C TYR A 307 -1.37 -30.67 -52.47
N TYR A 308 -0.97 -29.74 -51.60
CA TYR A 308 -1.22 -29.80 -50.16
C TYR A 308 -2.71 -29.53 -49.89
N MET A 309 -3.41 -30.49 -49.26
CA MET A 309 -4.79 -30.29 -48.84
C MET A 309 -4.86 -30.19 -47.32
N MET A 310 -5.66 -29.25 -46.82
CA MET A 310 -5.88 -29.09 -45.39
C MET A 310 -6.67 -30.29 -44.87
N ASP A 311 -6.14 -30.99 -43.87
CA ASP A 311 -6.85 -32.10 -43.24
C ASP A 311 -7.99 -31.53 -42.38
N SER A 312 -9.22 -31.94 -42.68
CA SER A 312 -10.42 -31.51 -41.96
C SER A 312 -10.71 -32.39 -40.75
N LEU A 313 -10.14 -33.60 -40.71
CA LEU A 313 -10.33 -34.59 -39.64
C LEU A 313 -9.20 -34.54 -38.60
N ASP A 314 -8.13 -33.80 -38.88
CA ASP A 314 -6.96 -33.61 -38.02
C ASP A 314 -6.28 -34.94 -37.63
N THR A 315 -6.13 -35.79 -38.64
CA THR A 315 -5.66 -37.17 -38.54
C THR A 315 -4.16 -37.15 -38.26
N GLY A 316 -3.78 -37.47 -37.02
CA GLY A 316 -2.37 -37.46 -36.58
C GLY A 316 -2.02 -36.41 -35.53
N ASN A 317 -3.00 -35.63 -35.06
CA ASN A 317 -2.79 -34.74 -33.92
C ASN A 317 -2.64 -35.54 -32.62
N ILE A 318 -1.46 -35.46 -32.00
CA ILE A 318 -1.15 -36.13 -30.74
C ILE A 318 -1.55 -35.16 -29.63
N SER A 319 -2.60 -35.49 -28.87
CA SER A 319 -3.01 -34.67 -27.73
C SER A 319 -1.93 -34.70 -26.64
N THR A 320 -1.10 -33.66 -26.58
CA THR A 320 -0.08 -33.52 -25.54
C THR A 320 -0.64 -32.75 -24.34
N ASP A 321 -0.53 -33.34 -23.15
CA ASP A 321 -0.90 -32.67 -21.91
C ASP A 321 0.19 -31.68 -21.47
N TYR A 322 -0.22 -30.45 -21.21
CA TYR A 322 0.65 -29.38 -20.72
C TYR A 322 0.39 -29.09 -19.24
N TYR A 323 1.41 -28.58 -18.54
CA TYR A 323 1.25 -28.12 -17.16
C TYR A 323 0.28 -26.94 -17.09
N LYS A 324 -0.58 -26.98 -16.07
CA LYS A 324 -1.53 -25.91 -15.74
C LYS A 324 -1.20 -25.33 -14.38
N ASP A 325 -1.72 -24.16 -14.11
CA ASP A 325 -1.54 -23.47 -12.82
C ASP A 325 -2.10 -24.27 -11.62
N ASN A 326 -3.14 -25.09 -11.80
CA ASN A 326 -3.66 -25.98 -10.73
C ASN A 326 -2.60 -26.91 -10.11
N GLU A 327 -1.57 -27.27 -10.89
CA GLU A 327 -0.64 -28.36 -10.54
C GLU A 327 0.69 -27.81 -9.99
N LEU A 328 0.84 -26.48 -9.95
CA LEU A 328 2.06 -25.80 -9.50
C LEU A 328 1.93 -25.38 -8.03
N GLY A 329 2.00 -26.37 -7.13
CA GLY A 329 2.00 -26.17 -5.68
C GLY A 329 3.42 -26.11 -5.07
N ILE A 330 3.55 -25.60 -3.85
CA ILE A 330 4.79 -25.76 -3.06
C ILE A 330 4.98 -27.25 -2.76
N GLY A 331 6.19 -27.76 -3.02
CA GLY A 331 6.53 -29.18 -2.91
C GLY A 331 6.16 -30.01 -4.14
N ALA A 332 5.53 -29.44 -5.17
CA ALA A 332 5.25 -30.15 -6.41
C ALA A 332 6.54 -30.39 -7.21
N GLU A 333 6.66 -31.58 -7.80
CA GLU A 333 7.75 -31.95 -8.69
C GLU A 333 7.31 -31.82 -10.16
N ILE A 334 8.02 -31.00 -10.92
CA ILE A 334 7.76 -30.77 -12.34
C ILE A 334 8.84 -31.48 -13.14
N SER A 335 8.44 -32.35 -14.07
CA SER A 335 9.36 -32.92 -15.05
C SER A 335 9.44 -32.01 -16.27
N VAL A 336 10.60 -31.37 -16.48
CA VAL A 336 10.87 -30.48 -17.60
C VAL A 336 11.94 -31.13 -18.47
N PHE A 337 11.54 -31.70 -19.61
CA PHE A 337 12.42 -32.41 -20.55
C PHE A 337 13.34 -33.44 -19.87
N GLY A 338 12.82 -34.15 -18.87
CA GLY A 338 13.56 -35.16 -18.09
C GLY A 338 14.26 -34.65 -16.84
N ARG A 339 14.31 -33.33 -16.60
CA ARG A 339 14.84 -32.75 -15.36
C ARG A 339 13.73 -32.60 -14.32
N ARG A 340 13.95 -33.07 -13.10
CA ARG A 340 13.00 -32.96 -11.97
C ARG A 340 13.25 -31.68 -11.21
N ILE A 341 12.31 -30.73 -11.29
CA ILE A 341 12.38 -29.45 -10.60
C ILE A 341 11.39 -29.47 -9.44
N VAL A 342 11.86 -29.17 -8.24
CA VAL A 342 11.02 -29.10 -7.04
C VAL A 342 10.72 -27.63 -6.73
N ILE A 343 9.44 -27.27 -6.63
CA ILE A 343 9.03 -25.93 -6.20
C ILE A 343 9.17 -25.81 -4.68
N THR A 344 9.91 -24.81 -4.21
CA THR A 344 10.12 -24.55 -2.78
C THR A 344 9.34 -23.37 -2.24
N ASP A 345 9.19 -22.30 -3.03
CA ASP A 345 8.53 -21.07 -2.59
C ASP A 345 7.82 -20.38 -3.76
N MET A 346 6.95 -19.43 -3.41
CA MET A 346 6.04 -18.69 -4.28
C MET A 346 6.22 -17.18 -4.04
N ASP A 347 6.08 -16.36 -5.08
CA ASP A 347 6.09 -14.90 -4.96
C ASP A 347 4.81 -14.39 -4.27
N ALA A 348 4.85 -13.19 -3.68
CA ALA A 348 3.71 -12.60 -2.95
C ALA A 348 2.45 -12.50 -3.82
N PHE A 349 2.59 -12.10 -5.09
CA PHE A 349 1.49 -12.06 -6.06
C PHE A 349 0.90 -13.45 -6.31
N THR A 350 1.73 -14.49 -6.40
CA THR A 350 1.23 -15.86 -6.59
C THR A 350 0.48 -16.37 -5.38
N LYS A 351 0.96 -16.09 -4.16
CA LYS A 351 0.27 -16.45 -2.92
C LYS A 351 -1.14 -15.85 -2.90
N GLU A 352 -1.29 -14.58 -3.26
CA GLU A 352 -2.60 -13.92 -3.36
C GLU A 352 -3.49 -14.50 -4.48
N TYR A 353 -2.91 -14.85 -5.63
CA TYR A 353 -3.62 -15.51 -6.73
C TYR A 353 -4.17 -16.88 -6.32
N TYR A 354 -3.34 -17.74 -5.69
CA TYR A 354 -3.78 -19.06 -5.21
C TYR A 354 -4.80 -18.95 -4.09
N ARG A 355 -4.68 -17.93 -3.22
CA ARG A 355 -5.68 -17.63 -2.19
C ARG A 355 -7.04 -17.27 -2.80
N THR A 356 -7.04 -16.42 -3.82
CA THR A 356 -8.28 -15.93 -4.46
C THR A 356 -8.95 -16.98 -5.34
N LYS A 357 -8.17 -17.74 -6.12
CA LYS A 357 -8.69 -18.71 -7.09
C LYS A 357 -8.96 -20.09 -6.49
N TYR A 358 -8.11 -20.55 -5.57
CA TYR A 358 -8.15 -21.90 -5.00
C TYR A 358 -8.42 -21.95 -3.49
N GLY A 359 -8.39 -20.81 -2.79
CA GLY A 359 -8.64 -20.78 -1.34
C GLY A 359 -7.51 -21.39 -0.50
N LEU A 360 -6.28 -21.42 -1.02
CA LEU A 360 -5.12 -21.96 -0.30
C LEU A 360 -4.51 -20.88 0.61
N ASP A 361 -4.31 -21.22 1.88
CA ASP A 361 -3.73 -20.34 2.91
C ASP A 361 -2.37 -20.83 3.45
N ASP A 362 -2.00 -22.10 3.21
CA ASP A 362 -0.72 -22.65 3.64
C ASP A 362 0.34 -22.48 2.54
N PHE A 363 1.29 -21.57 2.79
CA PHE A 363 2.40 -21.27 1.90
C PHE A 363 3.75 -21.45 2.59
N THR A 364 3.87 -22.46 3.46
CA THR A 364 5.10 -22.72 4.20
C THR A 364 6.23 -23.12 3.23
N PRO A 365 7.34 -22.37 3.14
CA PRO A 365 8.40 -22.65 2.18
C PRO A 365 9.15 -23.95 2.53
N LEU A 366 9.44 -24.77 1.52
CA LEU A 366 10.14 -26.04 1.71
C LEU A 366 11.64 -25.80 1.96
N THR A 367 12.22 -26.53 2.91
CA THR A 367 13.65 -26.43 3.23
C THR A 367 14.49 -27.03 2.10
N ARG A 368 15.39 -26.24 1.54
CA ARG A 368 16.29 -26.66 0.45
C ARG A 368 17.34 -27.67 0.96
N PRO A 369 17.75 -28.65 0.13
CA PRO A 369 18.93 -29.46 0.42
C PRO A 369 20.16 -28.54 0.55
N ARG A 370 20.95 -28.74 1.61
CA ARG A 370 22.12 -27.90 1.93
C ARG A 370 23.17 -28.00 0.81
N LYS A 371 23.57 -26.86 0.24
CA LYS A 371 24.79 -26.77 -0.57
C LYS A 371 25.97 -27.16 0.32
N GLY A 372 26.83 -28.07 -0.14
CA GLY A 372 27.99 -28.59 0.61
C GLY A 372 29.07 -27.56 0.97
N ASP A 373 28.86 -26.26 0.70
CA ASP A 373 29.85 -25.19 0.80
C ASP A 373 29.65 -24.22 1.97
N GLU A 374 28.75 -24.52 2.91
CA GLU A 374 28.76 -23.81 4.19
C GLU A 374 29.90 -24.36 5.06
N TYR A 375 31.14 -24.03 4.67
CA TYR A 375 32.29 -24.15 5.57
C TYR A 375 31.93 -23.37 6.84
N GLN A 376 31.78 -24.07 7.96
CA GLN A 376 31.72 -23.43 9.26
C GLN A 376 32.92 -22.49 9.32
N LYS A 377 32.66 -21.17 9.43
CA LYS A 377 33.73 -20.20 9.65
C LYS A 377 34.41 -20.60 10.93
N ILE A 378 35.58 -21.23 10.81
CA ILE A 378 36.42 -21.55 11.95
C ILE A 378 36.81 -20.20 12.55
N GLU A 379 36.25 -19.88 13.72
CA GLU A 379 36.62 -18.69 14.44
C GLU A 379 38.11 -18.78 14.77
N ARG A 380 38.87 -17.76 14.37
CA ARG A 380 40.31 -17.74 14.62
C ARG A 380 40.52 -17.62 16.13
N TYR A 381 41.19 -18.60 16.72
CA TYR A 381 41.58 -18.56 18.13
C TYR A 381 42.52 -17.37 18.38
N ILE A 382 42.12 -16.51 19.32
CA ILE A 382 42.96 -15.39 19.77
C ILE A 382 43.76 -15.89 20.99
N PRO A 383 45.10 -15.84 20.93
CA PRO A 383 45.92 -16.24 22.07
C PRO A 383 45.68 -15.31 23.27
N PRO A 384 45.87 -15.81 24.50
CA PRO A 384 45.74 -14.98 25.69
C PRO A 384 46.75 -13.82 25.66
N TYR A 385 46.34 -12.69 26.24
CA TYR A 385 47.19 -11.50 26.34
C TYR A 385 48.46 -11.80 27.15
N ASN A 386 49.62 -11.33 26.67
CA ASN A 386 50.94 -11.64 27.25
C ASN A 386 51.36 -10.71 28.40
N GLY A 387 50.56 -9.69 28.74
CA GLY A 387 50.86 -8.74 29.81
C GLY A 387 51.68 -7.51 29.39
N PHE A 388 52.21 -7.48 28.15
CA PHE A 388 53.02 -6.37 27.65
C PHE A 388 52.21 -5.43 26.76
N GLY A 389 52.42 -4.12 26.93
CA GLY A 389 51.75 -3.09 26.14
C GLY A 389 50.31 -2.84 26.59
N SER A 390 49.45 -2.41 25.66
CA SER A 390 48.01 -2.41 25.87
C SER A 390 47.39 -3.64 25.21
N TYR A 391 46.22 -4.06 25.69
CA TYR A 391 45.51 -5.21 25.11
C TYR A 391 45.25 -5.01 23.60
N GLU A 392 44.82 -3.81 23.21
CA GLU A 392 44.47 -3.49 21.83
C GLU A 392 45.70 -3.47 20.89
N ASP A 393 46.84 -3.03 21.40
CA ASP A 393 48.11 -3.02 20.67
C ASP A 393 48.65 -4.45 20.46
N SER A 394 48.66 -5.26 21.53
CA SER A 394 49.11 -6.66 21.46
C SER A 394 48.20 -7.55 20.62
N LEU A 395 46.89 -7.26 20.57
CA LEU A 395 45.94 -7.95 19.71
C LEU A 395 46.18 -7.65 18.21
N GLY A 396 46.68 -6.45 17.88
CA GLY A 396 47.11 -6.11 16.52
C GLY A 396 48.20 -7.04 15.98
N ASN A 397 49.15 -7.45 16.85
CA ASN A 397 50.22 -8.38 16.50
C ASN A 397 49.69 -9.78 16.12
N CYS A 398 48.54 -10.17 16.66
CA CYS A 398 47.95 -11.48 16.39
C CYS A 398 47.24 -11.54 15.02
N PHE A 399 46.85 -10.40 14.47
CA PHE A 399 46.10 -10.33 13.21
C PHE A 399 46.96 -10.08 11.98
N THR A 400 48.03 -9.30 12.12
CA THR A 400 48.87 -8.88 10.99
C THR A 400 50.34 -8.99 11.34
N VAL A 401 51.15 -9.50 10.40
CA VAL A 401 52.62 -9.59 10.55
C VAL A 401 53.26 -8.22 10.77
N LEU A 402 52.75 -7.19 10.08
CA LEU A 402 53.15 -5.81 10.30
C LEU A 402 52.19 -5.17 11.31
N PRO A 403 52.65 -4.86 12.52
CA PRO A 403 51.79 -4.26 13.54
C PRO A 403 51.29 -2.91 13.06
N LYS A 404 49.98 -2.70 13.19
CA LYS A 404 49.35 -1.41 12.94
C LYS A 404 48.93 -0.81 14.27
N PRO A 405 49.12 0.51 14.47
CA PRO A 405 48.67 1.16 15.69
C PRO A 405 47.15 0.96 15.85
N PRO A 406 46.66 0.73 17.09
CA PRO A 406 45.24 0.61 17.34
C PRO A 406 44.53 1.90 16.94
N LYS A 407 43.37 1.76 16.30
CA LYS A 407 42.56 2.90 15.87
C LYS A 407 41.68 3.34 17.04
N THR A 408 41.75 4.60 17.41
CA THR A 408 40.84 5.21 18.37
C THR A 408 39.47 5.46 17.74
N ASP A 409 38.42 5.50 18.56
CA ASP A 409 37.06 5.79 18.11
C ASP A 409 36.90 7.29 17.76
N PHE A 410 37.37 7.66 16.56
CA PHE A 410 37.36 9.04 16.08
C PHE A 410 35.96 9.67 16.05
N ILE A 411 34.94 8.87 15.75
CA ILE A 411 33.54 9.35 15.73
C ILE A 411 33.12 9.78 17.13
N LYS A 412 33.39 8.94 18.14
CA LYS A 412 33.10 9.25 19.54
C LYS A 412 33.88 10.45 20.03
N PHE A 413 35.15 10.54 19.66
CA PHE A 413 35.99 11.70 19.94
C PHE A 413 35.36 12.99 19.39
N LEU A 414 34.94 13.00 18.13
CA LEU A 414 34.38 14.20 17.47
C LEU A 414 33.05 14.66 18.10
N TYR A 415 32.17 13.72 18.45
CA TYR A 415 30.89 14.07 19.10
C TYR A 415 31.06 14.66 20.50
N HIS A 416 32.04 14.17 21.25
CA HIS A 416 32.29 14.59 22.63
C HIS A 416 33.49 15.53 22.76
N ASP A 417 33.95 16.10 21.65
CA ASP A 417 35.00 17.10 21.65
C ASP A 417 34.52 18.41 22.29
N LYS A 418 35.46 19.28 22.62
CA LYS A 418 35.19 20.58 23.23
C LYS A 418 34.57 21.53 22.21
N GLN A 419 33.35 21.97 22.47
CA GLN A 419 32.72 23.05 21.71
C GLN A 419 32.85 24.36 22.50
N GLY A 420 33.82 25.19 22.11
CA GLY A 420 34.13 26.43 22.85
C GLY A 420 34.57 26.15 24.29
N PHE A 421 33.84 26.71 25.27
CA PHE A 421 34.10 26.48 26.69
C PHE A 421 33.35 25.26 27.27
N ASN A 422 32.50 24.59 26.47
CA ASN A 422 31.72 23.44 26.92
C ASN A 422 32.51 22.14 26.70
N SER A 423 33.01 21.56 27.80
CA SER A 423 33.67 20.25 27.78
C SER A 423 32.69 19.15 28.21
N HIS A 424 32.55 18.10 27.40
CA HIS A 424 31.74 16.91 27.72
C HIS A 424 32.44 16.00 28.75
N VAL A 425 32.56 16.48 29.98
CA VAL A 425 33.21 15.79 31.09
C VAL A 425 32.21 15.67 32.24
N LEU A 426 31.89 14.44 32.61
CA LEU A 426 31.04 14.16 33.76
C LEU A 426 31.89 14.23 35.02
N ARG A 427 31.48 15.02 36.00
CA ARG A 427 32.22 15.22 37.25
C ARG A 427 31.37 14.73 38.41
N PHE A 428 31.94 13.83 39.19
CA PHE A 428 31.32 13.25 40.37
C PHE A 428 32.15 13.58 41.59
N ARG A 429 31.48 13.91 42.69
CA ARG A 429 32.09 14.01 44.00
C ARG A 429 31.98 12.66 44.69
N ALA A 430 33.09 12.13 45.16
CA ALA A 430 33.16 10.85 45.84
C ALA A 430 33.92 10.96 47.16
N LYS A 431 33.62 10.04 48.07
CA LYS A 431 34.39 9.78 49.30
C LYS A 431 35.09 8.43 49.18
N MET A 432 36.24 8.29 49.81
CA MET A 432 36.94 7.02 49.87
C MET A 432 36.40 6.19 51.04
N VAL A 433 35.95 4.98 50.75
CA VAL A 433 35.58 4.00 51.77
C VAL A 433 36.87 3.27 52.17
N SER A 434 37.40 3.59 53.34
CA SER A 434 38.63 3.01 53.86
C SER A 434 38.46 2.62 55.32
N LYS A 435 39.21 1.61 55.77
CA LYS A 435 39.26 1.23 57.19
C LYS A 435 39.99 2.29 58.05
N ILE A 436 40.73 3.19 57.40
CA ILE A 436 41.49 4.25 58.08
C ILE A 436 40.57 5.47 58.24
N PRO A 437 40.27 5.92 59.48
CA PRO A 437 39.31 6.99 59.72
C PRO A 437 39.73 8.33 59.08
N GLY A 438 41.03 8.63 59.04
CA GLY A 438 41.54 9.85 58.40
C GLY A 438 41.31 9.91 56.88
N ASN A 439 41.05 8.77 56.23
CA ASN A 439 40.76 8.74 54.79
C ASN A 439 39.27 8.92 54.46
N GLU A 440 38.38 8.65 55.42
CA GLU A 440 36.93 8.74 55.22
C GLU A 440 36.46 10.19 55.04
N GLU A 441 37.16 11.15 55.67
CA GLU A 441 36.87 12.57 55.53
C GLU A 441 37.37 13.18 54.20
N ARG A 442 38.20 12.44 53.45
CA ARG A 442 38.80 12.92 52.19
C ARG A 442 37.76 12.93 51.07
N GLN A 443 37.78 14.01 50.32
CA GLN A 443 36.83 14.24 49.24
C GLN A 443 37.56 14.26 47.91
N PHE A 444 36.98 13.55 46.94
CA PHE A 444 37.57 13.38 45.62
C PHE A 444 36.58 13.86 44.56
N ILE A 445 37.11 14.35 43.45
CA ILE A 445 36.37 14.55 42.22
C ILE A 445 36.85 13.54 41.21
N ILE A 446 35.93 12.69 40.79
CA ILE A 446 36.11 11.77 39.69
C ILE A 446 35.64 12.48 38.43
N ARG A 447 36.52 12.64 37.46
CA ARG A 447 36.20 13.20 36.14
C ARG A 447 36.20 12.07 35.13
N LEU A 448 35.07 11.86 34.48
CA LEU A 448 34.90 10.90 33.41
C LEU A 448 34.81 11.65 32.07
N TYR A 449 35.74 11.33 31.17
CA TYR A 449 35.85 11.95 29.87
C TYR A 449 35.05 11.14 28.85
N LEU A 450 33.97 11.70 28.32
CA LEU A 450 33.09 10.99 27.38
C LEU A 450 33.72 10.73 26.01
N MET A 451 34.80 11.44 25.67
CA MET A 451 35.54 11.24 24.41
C MET A 451 36.24 9.88 24.32
N ASP A 452 36.75 9.35 25.43
CA ASP A 452 37.62 8.17 25.47
C ASP A 452 37.35 7.24 26.68
N ASP A 453 36.28 7.47 27.43
CA ASP A 453 35.91 6.74 28.67
C ASP A 453 37.01 6.70 29.74
N THR A 454 37.98 7.62 29.67
CA THR A 454 39.04 7.67 30.67
C THR A 454 38.58 8.38 31.92
N ILE A 455 39.19 8.00 33.04
CA ILE A 455 38.85 8.50 34.36
C ILE A 455 40.08 9.18 34.96
N SER A 456 39.88 10.35 35.57
CA SER A 456 40.89 11.00 36.40
C SER A 456 40.30 11.33 37.77
N ILE A 457 41.09 11.15 38.83
CA ILE A 457 40.64 11.37 40.21
C ILE A 457 41.47 12.50 40.79
N PHE A 458 40.80 13.54 41.27
CA PHE A 458 41.41 14.73 41.82
C PHE A 458 40.99 14.93 43.27
N GLU A 459 41.94 15.20 44.17
CA GLU A 459 41.65 15.34 45.59
C GLU A 459 41.32 16.79 45.96
N LEU A 460 40.21 16.97 46.69
CA LEU A 460 39.80 18.22 47.31
C LEU A 460 40.27 18.24 48.77
N ALA A 461 41.57 18.45 48.97
CA ALA A 461 42.11 18.57 50.31
C ALA A 461 41.47 19.74 51.07
N LYS A 462 40.85 19.46 52.23
CA LYS A 462 40.32 20.50 53.14
C LYS A 462 41.48 21.23 53.81
N ARG A 463 41.28 22.53 54.12
CA ARG A 463 42.27 23.29 54.88
C ARG A 463 42.50 22.64 56.25
N ASN A 464 43.74 22.64 56.72
CA ASN A 464 44.17 22.03 58.00
C ASN A 464 43.96 20.50 58.09
N SER A 465 43.65 19.80 56.99
CA SER A 465 43.53 18.33 56.99
C SER A 465 44.86 17.58 56.93
N GLY A 466 45.97 18.28 56.68
CA GLY A 466 47.28 17.66 56.44
C GLY A 466 47.48 17.07 55.05
N PHE A 467 46.42 17.00 54.22
CA PHE A 467 46.49 16.54 52.84
C PHE A 467 46.73 17.69 51.85
N GLN A 468 47.44 17.42 50.77
CA GLN A 468 47.69 18.39 49.70
C GLN A 468 46.68 18.21 48.56
N ARG A 469 46.13 19.32 48.07
CA ARG A 469 45.28 19.34 46.87
C ARG A 469 46.11 18.91 45.66
N SER A 470 45.89 17.68 45.18
CA SER A 470 46.68 17.09 44.10
C SER A 470 45.85 16.12 43.25
N LEU A 471 46.41 15.72 42.11
CA LEU A 471 45.81 14.71 41.26
C LEU A 471 46.11 13.33 41.88
N PHE A 472 45.08 12.67 42.39
CA PHE A 472 45.21 11.36 43.03
C PHE A 472 45.48 10.26 41.99
N GLN A 473 44.72 10.26 40.89
CA GLN A 473 44.90 9.35 39.76
C GLN A 473 44.96 10.13 38.46
N LYS A 474 46.02 9.89 37.66
CA LYS A 474 46.14 10.44 36.31
C LYS A 474 45.05 9.89 35.40
N ARG A 475 44.72 10.65 34.36
CA ARG A 475 43.73 10.26 33.34
C ARG A 475 44.14 8.96 32.66
N MET A 476 43.35 7.90 32.84
CA MET A 476 43.56 6.61 32.19
C MET A 476 42.27 5.78 32.18
N PRO A 477 42.14 4.77 31.30
CA PRO A 477 41.05 3.80 31.39
C PRO A 477 41.28 2.87 32.60
N ILE A 478 40.22 2.54 33.32
CA ILE A 478 40.28 1.71 34.53
C ILE A 478 39.50 0.41 34.27
N MET A 479 40.14 -0.73 34.51
CA MET A 479 39.52 -2.06 34.31
C MET A 479 38.52 -2.37 35.43
N LEU A 480 37.52 -3.19 35.11
CA LEU A 480 36.61 -3.73 36.12
C LEU A 480 37.37 -4.69 37.06
N PRO A 481 37.02 -4.73 38.36
CA PRO A 481 37.70 -5.58 39.33
C PRO A 481 37.36 -7.05 39.10
N GLY A 482 38.30 -7.95 39.44
CA GLY A 482 38.06 -9.41 39.44
C GLY A 482 38.12 -10.08 38.06
N GLN A 483 38.68 -9.41 37.05
CA GLN A 483 38.85 -9.98 35.71
C GLN A 483 40.24 -10.60 35.53
N ASP A 484 40.28 -11.80 34.95
CA ASP A 484 41.54 -12.46 34.59
C ASP A 484 42.12 -11.88 33.30
N ILE A 485 43.16 -11.05 33.47
CA ILE A 485 43.82 -10.30 32.39
C ILE A 485 44.48 -11.21 31.35
N PHE A 486 44.88 -12.43 31.74
CA PHE A 486 45.58 -13.40 30.89
C PHE A 486 44.63 -14.35 30.15
N THR A 487 43.45 -13.86 29.78
CA THR A 487 42.44 -14.63 29.04
C THR A 487 42.39 -14.18 27.58
N SER A 488 41.87 -15.02 26.69
CA SER A 488 41.56 -14.66 25.29
C SER A 488 40.42 -13.64 25.15
N LYS A 489 39.70 -13.34 26.23
CA LYS A 489 38.59 -12.38 26.25
C LYS A 489 39.12 -10.96 26.39
N LYS A 490 38.45 -10.01 25.73
CA LYS A 490 38.75 -8.58 25.88
C LYS A 490 38.52 -8.14 27.33
N PRO A 491 39.49 -7.45 27.97
CA PRO A 491 39.29 -6.87 29.30
C PRO A 491 38.22 -5.78 29.21
N GLU A 492 37.34 -5.74 30.22
CA GLU A 492 36.29 -4.75 30.30
C GLU A 492 36.73 -3.58 31.19
N TYR A 493 36.34 -2.38 30.78
CA TYR A 493 36.66 -1.13 31.45
C TYR A 493 35.39 -0.51 32.01
N TYR A 494 35.53 0.25 33.09
CA TYR A 494 34.45 1.08 33.60
C TYR A 494 33.95 2.03 32.50
N LYS A 495 32.64 2.10 32.33
CA LYS A 495 32.00 3.00 31.36
C LYS A 495 31.19 4.06 32.08
N SER A 496 30.69 5.03 31.32
CA SER A 496 29.91 6.16 31.87
C SER A 496 28.70 5.71 32.69
N TYR A 497 28.01 4.64 32.31
CA TYR A 497 26.80 4.17 32.98
C TYR A 497 27.04 3.51 34.35
N ASP A 498 28.29 3.11 34.66
CA ASP A 498 28.64 2.55 35.96
C ASP A 498 28.71 3.64 37.05
N PHE A 499 28.81 4.91 36.64
CA PHE A 499 28.89 6.06 37.54
C PHE A 499 27.49 6.63 37.77
N TYR A 500 26.97 6.45 38.98
CA TYR A 500 25.74 7.07 39.45
C TYR A 500 25.86 7.39 40.95
N ILE A 501 25.01 8.28 41.46
CA ILE A 501 25.03 8.67 42.87
C ILE A 501 24.61 7.49 43.76
N GLY A 502 25.41 7.20 44.79
CA GLY A 502 25.29 6.02 45.65
C GLY A 502 26.07 4.80 45.15
N ALA A 503 26.69 4.85 43.97
CA ALA A 503 27.51 3.75 43.47
C ALA A 503 28.81 3.59 44.27
N ARG A 504 29.17 2.34 44.58
CA ARG A 504 30.46 1.96 45.17
C ARG A 504 31.36 1.37 44.10
N LEU A 505 32.42 2.10 43.75
CA LEU A 505 33.33 1.76 42.66
C LEU A 505 34.68 1.33 43.23
N ASN A 506 35.25 0.27 42.68
CA ASN A 506 36.62 -0.12 42.96
C ASN A 506 37.54 0.40 41.84
N LEU A 507 38.28 1.47 42.13
CA LEU A 507 39.20 2.10 41.19
C LEU A 507 40.65 1.85 41.66
N TYR A 508 41.32 0.85 41.08
CA TYR A 508 42.67 0.42 41.49
C TYR A 508 42.80 0.08 42.99
N ASP A 509 41.93 -0.80 43.49
CA ASP A 509 41.81 -1.25 44.89
C ASP A 509 41.32 -0.19 45.89
N PHE A 510 41.19 1.07 45.45
CA PHE A 510 40.55 2.11 46.22
C PHE A 510 39.04 2.10 46.00
N HIS A 511 38.31 1.93 47.09
CA HIS A 511 36.85 1.91 47.08
C HIS A 511 36.34 3.33 47.24
N PHE A 512 35.58 3.81 46.25
CA PHE A 512 34.97 5.14 46.26
C PHE A 512 33.46 5.02 46.27
N GLU A 513 32.81 5.81 47.12
CA GLU A 513 31.36 5.98 47.12
C GLU A 513 31.02 7.34 46.52
N ILE A 514 30.25 7.34 45.44
CA ILE A 514 29.82 8.58 44.78
C ILE A 514 28.73 9.24 45.61
N THR A 515 29.03 10.41 46.16
CA THR A 515 28.13 11.18 47.02
C THR A 515 27.27 12.18 46.25
N SER A 516 27.79 12.78 45.18
CA SER A 516 27.11 13.85 44.44
C SER A 516 27.68 13.97 43.02
N ALA A 517 26.98 14.65 42.13
CA ALA A 517 27.37 14.87 40.74
C ALA A 517 27.18 16.34 40.35
N ASP A 518 27.94 16.80 39.35
CA ASP A 518 27.77 18.13 38.75
C ASP A 518 26.39 18.26 38.11
N VAL A 519 25.81 19.46 38.11
CA VAL A 519 24.50 19.76 37.49
C VAL A 519 24.54 19.40 36.00
N TYR A 520 25.67 19.67 35.35
CA TYR A 520 25.90 19.26 33.97
C TYR A 520 25.83 17.74 33.80
N ALA A 521 26.42 16.98 34.73
CA ALA A 521 26.45 15.52 34.64
C ALA A 521 25.06 14.91 34.81
N LEU A 522 24.28 15.40 35.78
CA LEU A 522 22.89 14.99 36.00
C LEU A 522 22.03 15.28 34.77
N ARG A 523 22.08 16.52 34.25
CA ARG A 523 21.34 16.90 33.04
C ARG A 523 21.75 16.06 31.82
N TYR A 524 23.04 15.77 31.69
CA TYR A 524 23.53 14.94 30.60
C TYR A 524 22.97 13.50 30.66
N MET A 525 22.93 12.92 31.86
CA MET A 525 22.38 11.57 32.09
C MET A 525 20.87 11.51 31.82
N GLU A 526 20.12 12.53 32.26
CA GLU A 526 18.68 12.67 32.03
C GLU A 526 18.34 12.78 30.53
N LEU A 527 19.11 13.58 29.78
CA LEU A 527 18.92 13.73 28.33
C LEU A 527 19.27 12.45 27.55
N HIS A 528 20.18 11.63 28.07
CA HIS A 528 20.64 10.39 27.43
C HIS A 528 20.13 9.15 28.18
N CYS A 529 18.84 9.14 28.52
CA CYS A 529 18.21 8.11 29.34
C CYS A 529 18.32 6.67 28.78
N ASP A 530 18.53 6.50 27.48
CA ASP A 530 18.80 5.19 26.85
C ASP A 530 20.13 4.58 27.30
N LYS A 531 21.14 5.43 27.52
CA LYS A 531 22.48 5.01 27.96
C LYS A 531 22.59 4.89 29.48
N PHE A 532 21.74 5.62 30.21
CA PHE A 532 21.77 5.70 31.67
C PHE A 532 20.44 5.22 32.27
N PRO A 533 20.30 3.90 32.53
CA PRO A 533 19.06 3.34 33.08
C PRO A 533 18.65 3.97 34.41
N LYS A 534 19.63 4.38 35.22
CA LYS A 534 19.43 5.00 36.53
C LYS A 534 18.90 6.44 36.49
N ALA A 535 18.98 7.09 35.33
CA ALA A 535 18.41 8.43 35.09
C ALA A 535 17.16 8.38 34.19
N ASN A 536 16.64 7.18 33.88
CA ASN A 536 15.51 7.03 32.99
C ASN A 536 14.18 7.12 33.74
N LYS A 537 13.46 8.24 33.56
CA LYS A 537 12.15 8.49 34.18
C LYS A 537 11.18 7.31 34.04
N LYS A 538 11.03 6.74 32.83
CA LYS A 538 10.01 5.73 32.57
C LYS A 538 10.26 4.46 33.39
N LEU A 539 11.49 3.96 33.36
CA LEU A 539 11.91 2.78 34.12
C LEU A 539 11.78 3.01 35.63
N ILE A 540 12.10 4.22 36.10
CA ILE A 540 11.99 4.57 37.52
C ILE A 540 10.52 4.60 37.95
N MET A 541 9.65 5.22 37.15
CA MET A 541 8.21 5.32 37.44
C MET A 541 7.51 3.96 37.37
N GLU A 542 7.93 3.06 36.48
CA GLU A 542 7.45 1.67 36.45
C GLU A 542 7.82 0.92 37.73
N LYS A 543 9.09 1.01 38.16
CA LYS A 543 9.54 0.43 39.44
C LYS A 543 8.78 1.01 40.64
N LEU A 544 8.52 2.31 40.63
CA LEU A 544 7.72 2.97 41.67
C LEU A 544 6.27 2.51 41.64
N ARG A 545 5.67 2.35 40.48
CA ARG A 545 4.30 1.87 40.31
C ARG A 545 4.15 0.48 40.90
N GLU A 546 5.03 -0.46 40.55
CA GLU A 546 4.99 -1.84 41.05
C GLU A 546 5.14 -1.91 42.58
N SER A 547 6.01 -1.09 43.15
CA SER A 547 6.29 -1.10 44.60
C SER A 547 5.28 -0.33 45.44
N LEU A 548 4.71 0.76 44.92
CA LEU A 548 3.74 1.59 45.61
C LEU A 548 2.29 1.15 45.40
N GLN A 549 1.97 0.32 44.40
CA GLN A 549 0.62 -0.19 44.14
C GLN A 549 -0.10 -0.76 45.38
N PRO A 550 0.51 -1.60 46.23
CA PRO A 550 -0.17 -2.12 47.43
C PRO A 550 -0.31 -1.11 48.58
N VAL A 551 0.57 -0.09 48.66
CA VAL A 551 0.68 0.81 49.82
C VAL A 551 0.28 2.26 49.47
N TYR A 552 -0.27 2.47 48.28
CA TYR A 552 -0.53 3.79 47.73
C TYR A 552 -1.42 4.68 48.62
N LYS A 553 -2.46 4.10 49.23
CA LYS A 553 -3.37 4.84 50.13
C LYS A 553 -2.65 5.36 51.38
N GLU A 554 -1.80 4.54 52.00
CA GLU A 554 -1.01 4.93 53.18
C GLU A 554 0.09 5.94 52.83
N PHE A 555 0.73 5.76 51.68
CA PHE A 555 1.75 6.68 51.15
C PHE A 555 1.19 8.09 50.94
N VAL A 556 0.03 8.22 50.30
CA VAL A 556 -0.61 9.53 50.05
C VAL A 556 -1.08 10.18 51.36
N GLN A 557 -1.59 9.40 52.32
CA GLN A 557 -2.06 9.95 53.60
C GLN A 557 -0.93 10.48 54.48
N LEU A 558 0.22 9.80 54.52
CA LEU A 558 1.33 10.16 55.42
C LEU A 558 2.18 11.32 54.90
N TYR A 559 2.33 11.45 53.57
CA TYR A 559 3.31 12.36 52.97
C TYR A 559 2.69 13.49 52.14
N ALA A 560 1.35 13.62 52.10
CA ALA A 560 0.71 14.76 51.44
C ALA A 560 1.01 16.08 52.17
N PRO A 561 1.58 17.10 51.49
CA PRO A 561 1.82 18.40 52.11
C PRO A 561 0.51 19.18 52.33
N PRO A 562 0.48 20.12 53.31
CA PRO A 562 -0.67 20.98 53.57
C PRO A 562 -0.99 21.88 52.36
N LYS A 563 -2.27 22.25 52.18
CA LYS A 563 -2.69 23.14 51.09
C LYS A 563 -2.24 24.58 51.39
N ASP A 564 -1.32 25.12 50.59
CA ASP A 564 -1.02 26.56 50.60
C ASP A 564 -2.06 27.33 49.79
N ALA A 565 -2.60 28.40 50.36
CA ALA A 565 -3.80 29.08 49.89
C ALA A 565 -3.61 30.04 48.69
N LYS A 566 -2.46 30.02 48.00
CA LYS A 566 -2.15 31.00 46.94
C LYS A 566 -1.78 30.42 45.58
N ASP A 567 -1.32 29.17 45.49
CA ASP A 567 -1.08 28.47 44.22
C ASP A 567 -1.53 27.01 44.36
N ASP A 568 -2.09 26.42 43.29
CA ASP A 568 -2.61 25.05 43.27
C ASP A 568 -1.50 23.96 43.34
N THR A 569 -0.29 24.35 43.76
CA THR A 569 0.93 23.55 43.78
C THR A 569 1.24 23.05 45.20
N ARG A 570 1.21 21.72 45.35
CA ARG A 570 1.63 21.04 46.58
C ARG A 570 3.15 20.82 46.53
N ILE A 571 3.91 21.54 47.35
CA ILE A 571 5.37 21.43 47.38
C ILE A 571 5.78 20.46 48.51
N LEU A 572 6.52 19.41 48.15
CA LEU A 572 7.13 18.46 49.09
C LEU A 572 8.65 18.66 49.15
N GLU A 573 9.21 18.71 50.36
CA GLU A 573 10.65 18.75 50.59
C GLU A 573 11.32 17.42 50.19
N TYR A 574 12.51 17.49 49.60
CA TYR A 574 13.25 16.32 49.13
C TYR A 574 13.56 15.32 50.26
N GLU A 575 13.88 15.80 51.46
CA GLU A 575 14.18 14.93 52.60
C GLU A 575 12.99 14.02 52.95
N LYS A 576 11.78 14.59 52.99
CA LYS A 576 10.54 13.83 53.25
C LYS A 576 10.25 12.81 52.17
N LEU A 577 10.51 13.14 50.90
CA LEU A 577 10.39 12.19 49.78
C LEU A 577 11.44 11.08 49.88
N LYS A 578 12.69 11.41 50.21
CA LYS A 578 13.78 10.45 50.41
C LYS A 578 13.43 9.46 51.53
N GLU A 579 12.95 9.96 52.67
CA GLU A 579 12.47 9.12 53.78
C GLU A 579 11.31 8.22 53.37
N ALA A 580 10.33 8.77 52.64
CA ALA A 580 9.17 8.00 52.17
C ALA A 580 9.60 6.86 51.23
N LEU A 581 10.42 7.17 50.23
CA LEU A 581 10.91 6.17 49.27
C LEU A 581 11.80 5.13 49.95
N HIS A 582 12.65 5.53 50.89
CA HIS A 582 13.49 4.59 51.61
C HIS A 582 12.66 3.65 52.52
N ARG A 583 11.60 4.16 53.16
CA ARG A 583 10.70 3.36 54.01
C ARG A 583 9.95 2.27 53.24
N TYR A 584 9.48 2.56 52.03
CA TYR A 584 8.68 1.61 51.25
C TYR A 584 9.49 0.75 50.27
N MET A 585 10.63 1.25 49.76
CA MET A 585 11.41 0.56 48.74
C MET A 585 12.73 -0.06 49.25
N GLY A 586 13.22 0.36 50.43
CA GLY A 586 14.51 -0.10 50.97
C GLY A 586 15.66 0.09 49.99
N ASP A 587 16.41 -0.98 49.72
CA ASP A 587 17.58 -1.00 48.82
C ASP A 587 17.22 -1.13 47.33
N LYS A 588 15.93 -1.25 46.97
CA LYS A 588 15.51 -1.44 45.57
C LYS A 588 15.64 -0.17 44.72
N ILE A 589 15.73 0.99 45.37
CA ILE A 589 15.90 2.29 44.73
C ILE A 589 17.26 2.89 45.07
N THR A 590 17.96 3.36 44.05
CA THR A 590 19.26 4.03 44.21
C THR A 590 19.08 5.53 44.46
N GLU A 591 20.00 6.15 45.20
CA GLU A 591 19.96 7.60 45.46
C GLU A 591 19.88 8.43 44.19
N HIS A 592 20.58 8.02 43.13
CA HIS A 592 20.51 8.68 41.83
C HIS A 592 19.09 8.71 41.24
N GLU A 593 18.33 7.60 41.33
CA GLU A 593 16.96 7.53 40.80
C GLU A 593 16.03 8.50 41.57
N MET A 594 16.22 8.64 42.89
CA MET A 594 15.46 9.58 43.72
C MET A 594 15.76 11.04 43.34
N ILE A 595 17.03 11.36 43.11
CA ILE A 595 17.47 12.71 42.70
C ILE A 595 16.90 13.06 41.32
N THR A 596 16.91 12.12 40.37
CA THR A 596 16.34 12.33 39.03
C THR A 596 14.85 12.64 39.07
N ILE A 597 14.08 11.95 39.92
CA ILE A 597 12.65 12.27 40.14
C ILE A 597 12.51 13.66 40.74
N ALA A 598 13.27 13.95 41.81
CA ALA A 598 13.18 15.22 42.52
C ALA A 598 13.46 16.41 41.59
N ARG A 599 14.47 16.28 40.72
CA ARG A 599 14.81 17.28 39.68
C ARG A 599 13.73 17.41 38.63
N TYR A 600 13.14 16.31 38.17
CA TYR A 600 12.11 16.34 37.12
C TYR A 600 10.83 17.06 37.58
N TYR A 601 10.39 16.80 38.81
CA TYR A 601 9.19 17.43 39.38
C TYR A 601 9.51 18.72 40.15
N SER A 602 10.71 19.29 39.99
CA SER A 602 11.09 20.54 40.66
C SER A 602 10.33 21.72 40.05
N SER A 603 9.51 22.40 40.85
CA SER A 603 8.69 23.53 40.39
C SER A 603 9.45 24.85 40.22
N HIS A 604 10.60 25.00 40.90
CA HIS A 604 11.41 26.23 40.90
C HIS A 604 12.90 25.92 40.68
N GLU A 605 13.62 26.82 40.02
CA GLU A 605 15.09 26.86 40.07
C GLU A 605 15.51 27.04 41.54
N LYS A 606 16.52 26.26 41.97
CA LYS A 606 17.01 26.25 43.36
C LYS A 606 17.27 27.70 43.83
N ILE A 607 16.57 28.13 44.87
CA ILE A 607 16.86 29.40 45.54
C ILE A 607 18.20 29.23 46.26
N GLU A 608 19.19 30.08 45.94
CA GLU A 608 20.47 30.06 46.64
C GLU A 608 20.25 30.17 48.16
N HIS A 609 20.80 29.22 48.93
CA HIS A 609 20.70 29.20 50.40
C HIS A 609 21.41 30.38 51.10
N ARG A 610 22.05 31.27 50.34
CA ARG A 610 22.82 32.39 50.87
C ARG A 610 21.92 33.60 51.00
N SER A 611 22.09 34.37 52.07
CA SER A 611 21.36 35.62 52.19
C SER A 611 21.89 36.63 51.17
N ARG A 612 20.98 37.43 50.60
CA ARG A 612 21.29 38.57 49.72
C ARG A 612 22.39 39.46 50.31
N GLU A 613 22.36 39.66 51.62
CA GLU A 613 23.34 40.45 52.38
C GLU A 613 24.73 39.80 52.44
N TYR A 614 24.81 38.47 52.56
CA TYR A 614 26.08 37.76 52.59
C TYR A 614 26.79 37.80 51.23
N VAL A 615 26.05 37.65 50.12
CA VAL A 615 26.60 37.77 48.77
C VAL A 615 27.07 39.21 48.50
N ARG A 616 26.29 40.19 48.93
CA ARG A 616 26.68 41.62 48.88
C ARG A 616 27.98 41.87 49.65
N ARG A 617 28.11 41.29 50.84
CA ARG A 617 29.31 41.36 51.69
C ARG A 617 30.56 40.82 50.99
N LEU A 618 30.46 39.65 50.37
CA LEU A 618 31.56 39.03 49.63
C LEU A 618 31.96 39.89 48.42
N LEU A 619 30.98 40.38 47.67
CA LEU A 619 31.20 41.23 46.50
C LEU A 619 31.90 42.54 46.88
N HIS A 620 31.42 43.25 47.90
CA HIS A 620 32.07 44.47 48.39
C HIS A 620 33.50 44.21 48.86
N THR A 621 33.74 43.06 49.50
CA THR A 621 35.10 42.68 49.95
C THR A 621 36.05 42.47 48.76
N GLU A 622 35.61 41.79 47.69
CA GLU A 622 36.44 41.61 46.48
C GLU A 622 36.62 42.92 45.69
N LEU A 623 35.56 43.73 45.53
CA LEU A 623 35.65 45.04 44.88
C LEU A 623 36.62 45.97 45.61
N HIS A 624 36.57 46.00 46.95
CA HIS A 624 37.54 46.74 47.76
C HIS A 624 38.96 46.20 47.64
N ARG A 625 39.12 44.87 47.66
CA ARG A 625 40.42 44.20 47.53
C ARG A 625 41.11 44.55 46.22
N PHE A 626 40.34 44.64 45.13
CA PHE A 626 40.84 44.98 43.79
C PHE A 626 40.70 46.45 43.43
N LEU A 627 40.23 47.30 44.35
CA LEU A 627 40.10 48.76 44.17
C LEU A 627 39.26 49.15 42.95
N TRP A 628 38.17 48.44 42.69
CA TRP A 628 37.29 48.72 41.55
C TRP A 628 36.24 49.78 41.91
N TYR A 629 36.17 50.87 41.14
CA TYR A 629 35.29 52.02 41.40
C TYR A 629 34.52 52.53 40.17
N ASP A 630 34.52 51.79 39.05
CA ASP A 630 33.99 52.23 37.74
C ASP A 630 32.46 52.04 37.60
N LEU A 631 31.69 52.47 38.60
CA LEU A 631 30.22 52.37 38.58
C LEU A 631 29.58 53.27 37.51
N ASP A 632 30.16 54.45 37.27
CA ASP A 632 29.63 55.41 36.28
C ASP A 632 29.71 54.84 34.86
N ARG A 633 30.84 54.21 34.53
CA ARG A 633 31.04 53.53 33.24
C ARG A 633 30.11 52.33 33.06
N LEU A 634 29.92 51.53 34.11
CA LEU A 634 28.96 50.43 34.08
C LEU A 634 27.54 50.94 33.83
N LYS A 635 27.16 52.07 34.44
CA LYS A 635 25.85 52.68 34.22
C LYS A 635 25.68 53.16 32.78
N GLU A 636 26.72 53.75 32.18
CA GLU A 636 26.72 54.12 30.76
C GLU A 636 26.56 52.90 29.85
N ASP A 637 27.30 51.82 30.13
CA ASP A 637 27.21 50.56 29.38
C ASP A 637 25.79 49.96 29.50
N LEU A 638 25.19 49.94 30.70
CA LEU A 638 23.82 49.45 30.89
C LEU A 638 22.80 50.28 30.09
N HIS A 639 22.92 51.61 30.09
CA HIS A 639 22.05 52.48 29.29
C HIS A 639 22.27 52.36 27.78
N HIS A 640 23.48 52.01 27.33
CA HIS A 640 23.75 51.76 25.92
C HIS A 640 23.03 50.50 25.42
N TRP A 641 23.00 49.45 26.25
CA TRP A 641 22.31 48.19 25.93
C TRP A 641 20.79 48.29 26.11
N ASP A 642 20.30 49.15 27.02
CA ASP A 642 18.87 49.47 27.18
C ASP A 642 18.52 50.78 26.44
N GLY A 643 18.49 50.70 25.10
CA GLY A 643 18.15 51.85 24.24
C GLY A 643 16.77 52.46 24.52
N ASP A 644 15.84 51.66 25.04
CA ASP A 644 14.47 52.05 25.35
C ASP A 644 14.30 52.57 26.80
N ARG A 645 15.35 52.52 27.63
CA ARG A 645 15.37 52.94 29.04
C ARG A 645 14.25 52.32 29.88
N THR A 646 13.99 51.05 29.65
CA THR A 646 12.95 50.29 30.34
C THR A 646 13.31 49.96 31.79
N GLY A 647 14.59 50.04 32.19
CA GLY A 647 15.00 49.66 33.56
C GLY A 647 15.31 48.17 33.72
N PHE A 648 15.06 47.35 32.69
CA PHE A 648 15.11 45.90 32.77
C PHE A 648 15.95 45.30 31.64
N LEU A 649 16.89 44.42 32.00
CA LEU A 649 17.74 43.69 31.06
C LEU A 649 17.66 42.18 31.29
N SER A 650 17.97 41.39 30.25
CA SER A 650 18.05 39.94 30.39
C SER A 650 19.28 39.53 31.21
N ARG A 651 19.22 38.36 31.87
CA ARG A 651 20.34 37.79 32.64
C ARG A 651 21.61 37.65 31.80
N GLU A 652 21.46 37.20 30.56
CA GLU A 652 22.58 37.00 29.64
C GLU A 652 23.23 38.32 29.25
N SER A 653 22.44 39.34 28.91
CA SER A 653 22.95 40.66 28.56
C SER A 653 23.64 41.33 29.75
N LEU A 654 23.09 41.21 30.97
CA LEU A 654 23.77 41.72 32.16
C LEU A 654 25.09 40.99 32.42
N TYR A 655 25.11 39.67 32.29
CA TYR A 655 26.34 38.90 32.46
C TYR A 655 27.42 39.31 31.44
N THR A 656 27.07 39.51 30.18
CA THR A 656 28.04 39.97 29.17
C THR A 656 28.55 41.38 29.45
N ILE A 657 27.68 42.30 29.89
CA ILE A 657 28.07 43.66 30.27
C ILE A 657 29.04 43.64 31.45
N LEU A 658 28.71 42.93 32.53
CA LEU A 658 29.56 42.82 33.73
C LEU A 658 30.94 42.23 33.41
N ARG A 659 31.00 41.26 32.49
CA ARG A 659 32.27 40.70 32.01
C ARG A 659 33.01 41.65 31.08
N GLY A 660 32.30 42.41 30.25
CA GLY A 660 32.83 43.48 29.39
C GLY A 660 33.49 44.60 30.18
N CYS A 661 32.89 45.02 31.31
CA CYS A 661 33.43 46.01 32.23
C CYS A 661 34.62 45.50 33.08
N ARG A 662 35.04 44.23 32.89
CA ARG A 662 36.18 43.58 33.57
C ARG A 662 36.11 43.69 35.09
N ILE A 663 34.93 43.48 35.66
CA ILE A 663 34.74 43.47 37.11
C ILE A 663 35.61 42.36 37.72
N PRO A 664 36.45 42.67 38.73
CA PRO A 664 37.42 41.72 39.30
C PRO A 664 36.76 40.79 40.33
N VAL A 665 35.69 40.11 39.89
CA VAL A 665 34.88 39.20 40.70
C VAL A 665 34.85 37.83 40.03
N ASP A 666 34.85 36.78 40.83
CA ASP A 666 34.79 35.41 40.33
C ASP A 666 33.44 35.11 39.66
N VAL A 667 33.42 34.19 38.69
CA VAL A 667 32.23 33.91 37.87
C VAL A 667 31.06 33.41 38.73
N GLU A 668 31.35 32.55 39.70
CA GLU A 668 30.33 31.98 40.60
C GLU A 668 29.72 33.05 41.51
N LEU A 669 30.53 34.00 41.99
CA LEU A 669 30.05 35.13 42.80
C LEU A 669 29.23 36.12 41.95
N LEU A 670 29.58 36.29 40.68
CA LEU A 670 28.82 37.10 39.74
C LEU A 670 27.43 36.48 39.44
N ASN A 671 27.38 35.18 39.22
CA ASN A 671 26.12 34.46 38.98
C ASN A 671 25.21 34.49 40.21
N SER A 672 25.79 34.24 41.39
CA SER A 672 25.08 34.33 42.67
C SER A 672 24.52 35.74 42.93
N MET A 673 25.29 36.78 42.59
CA MET A 673 24.77 38.16 42.62
C MET A 673 23.54 38.30 41.74
N LEU A 674 23.61 37.87 40.47
CA LEU A 674 22.51 37.99 39.51
C LEU A 674 21.24 37.24 39.95
N ASP A 675 21.38 36.13 40.68
CA ASP A 675 20.25 35.36 41.21
C ASP A 675 19.53 36.06 42.38
N HIS A 676 20.21 36.93 43.11
CA HIS A 676 19.63 37.69 44.24
C HIS A 676 19.06 39.07 43.87
N LEU A 677 19.15 39.46 42.59
CA LEU A 677 18.57 40.70 42.09
C LEU A 677 17.05 40.57 41.88
N ARG A 678 16.35 41.70 41.98
CA ARG A 678 14.91 41.75 41.71
C ARG A 678 14.63 41.41 40.23
N LYS A 679 13.69 40.49 40.02
CA LYS A 679 13.18 40.09 38.71
C LYS A 679 11.76 40.65 38.52
N ALA A 680 11.43 41.11 37.31
CA ALA A 680 10.07 41.47 36.91
C ALA A 680 9.22 40.21 36.66
N GLU A 681 7.91 40.38 36.47
CA GLU A 681 6.98 39.29 36.10
C GLU A 681 7.42 38.56 34.81
N ASP A 682 8.08 39.28 33.90
CA ASP A 682 8.64 38.74 32.64
C ASP A 682 10.02 38.06 32.79
N GLY A 683 10.55 37.94 34.02
CA GLY A 683 11.86 37.33 34.29
C GLY A 683 13.09 38.19 33.94
N ARG A 684 12.89 39.43 33.48
CA ARG A 684 13.98 40.41 33.27
C ARG A 684 14.46 40.98 34.61
N ILE A 685 15.74 41.29 34.70
CA ILE A 685 16.40 41.75 35.92
C ILE A 685 16.43 43.28 35.94
N ASP A 686 16.10 43.87 37.09
CA ASP A 686 16.22 45.29 37.37
C ASP A 686 17.70 45.68 37.52
N TYR A 687 18.22 46.48 36.57
CA TYR A 687 19.61 46.92 36.62
C TYR A 687 19.85 48.08 37.60
N ASP A 688 18.80 48.81 38.02
CA ASP A 688 18.94 49.83 39.07
C ASP A 688 19.12 49.16 40.44
N ASP A 689 18.49 48.00 40.67
CA ASP A 689 18.78 47.15 41.84
C ASP A 689 20.22 46.63 41.80
N LEU A 690 20.75 46.27 40.62
CA LEU A 690 22.16 45.87 40.44
C LEU A 690 23.12 47.00 40.81
N LEU A 691 22.87 48.21 40.32
CA LEU A 691 23.70 49.38 40.63
C LEU A 691 23.67 49.68 42.13
N ARG A 692 22.52 49.59 42.79
CA ARG A 692 22.42 49.73 44.25
C ARG A 692 23.13 48.61 45.00
N PHE A 693 23.05 47.38 44.51
CA PHE A 693 23.69 46.21 45.11
C PHE A 693 25.21 46.36 45.16
N MET A 694 25.82 46.78 44.04
CA MET A 694 27.27 46.97 43.92
C MET A 694 27.77 48.29 44.50
N ASN A 695 26.90 49.28 44.71
CA ASN A 695 27.31 50.58 45.23
C ASN A 695 27.67 50.51 46.72
N VAL A 696 28.97 50.60 46.98
CA VAL A 696 29.56 50.61 48.33
C VAL A 696 29.22 51.89 49.12
N LYS A 697 28.90 53.01 48.44
CA LYS A 697 28.66 54.31 49.08
C LYS A 697 27.27 54.46 49.69
N ILE A 698 26.27 53.74 49.16
CA ILE A 698 24.86 53.91 49.53
C ILE A 698 24.53 53.07 50.77
N ASP A 699 24.99 51.81 50.86
CA ASP A 699 24.94 51.00 52.09
C ASP A 699 26.23 50.18 52.29
N PRO A 700 27.17 50.63 53.14
CA PRO A 700 28.38 49.87 53.41
C PRO A 700 28.09 48.67 54.31
N VAL A 701 28.48 47.47 53.87
CA VAL A 701 28.35 46.22 54.63
C VAL A 701 29.68 45.90 55.31
N PRO A 702 29.72 45.37 56.56
CA PRO A 702 30.98 45.00 57.22
C PRO A 702 31.78 43.99 56.37
N PRO A 703 33.12 44.08 56.29
CA PRO A 703 33.92 43.18 55.44
C PRO A 703 33.77 41.71 55.85
N ALA A 704 33.64 40.79 54.87
CA ALA A 704 33.54 39.35 55.14
C ALA A 704 34.87 38.77 55.63
N GLU A 705 34.80 37.64 56.35
CA GLU A 705 36.00 36.84 56.59
C GLU A 705 36.58 36.38 55.23
N PRO A 706 37.91 36.30 55.08
CA PRO A 706 38.54 35.92 53.82
C PRO A 706 38.20 34.46 53.47
N VAL A 707 37.20 34.30 52.62
CA VAL A 707 36.76 33.01 52.08
C VAL A 707 37.35 32.83 50.68
N ASN A 708 37.85 31.63 50.36
CA ASN A 708 38.21 31.31 48.99
C ASN A 708 36.93 31.07 48.19
N VAL A 709 36.49 32.13 47.49
CA VAL A 709 35.27 32.21 46.68
C VAL A 709 35.14 30.99 45.76
N LYS A 710 36.21 30.60 45.07
CA LYS A 710 36.29 29.43 44.14
C LYS A 710 36.05 28.06 44.78
N THR A 711 36.17 27.96 46.10
CA THR A 711 35.91 26.71 46.82
C THR A 711 34.65 26.78 47.65
N ALA A 712 34.21 27.98 48.03
CA ALA A 712 33.01 28.16 48.82
C ALA A 712 31.76 28.21 47.95
N LEU A 713 31.80 28.84 46.77
CA LEU A 713 30.65 28.96 45.85
C LEU A 713 30.59 27.82 44.82
N TRP A 714 31.54 26.90 44.87
CA TRP A 714 31.64 25.82 43.90
C TRP A 714 30.66 24.69 44.21
N TRP A 715 30.01 24.12 43.20
CA TRP A 715 29.02 23.04 43.37
C TRP A 715 29.56 21.85 44.18
N ALA A 716 30.85 21.53 44.06
CA ALA A 716 31.46 20.41 44.78
C ALA A 716 31.65 20.69 46.29
N SER A 717 31.34 21.90 46.77
CA SER A 717 31.37 22.29 48.17
C SER A 717 30.02 22.13 48.88
N GLU A 718 28.91 22.07 48.13
CA GLU A 718 27.56 21.86 48.66
C GLU A 718 27.49 20.50 49.36
N ARG A 719 26.93 20.44 50.58
CA ARG A 719 26.89 19.17 51.35
C ARG A 719 25.95 18.13 50.74
N GLU A 720 24.92 18.59 50.03
CA GLU A 720 23.87 17.76 49.45
C GLU A 720 23.89 17.83 47.92
N PRO A 721 23.44 16.75 47.23
CA PRO A 721 23.27 16.77 45.79
C PRO A 721 22.18 17.78 45.38
N ASP A 722 22.29 18.29 44.15
CA ASP A 722 21.32 19.25 43.60
C ASP A 722 19.97 18.57 43.31
N CYS A 723 19.02 18.70 44.24
CA CYS A 723 17.72 18.03 44.23
C CYS A 723 16.53 18.95 43.85
N GLY A 724 16.79 20.20 43.43
CA GLY A 724 15.74 21.19 43.15
C GLY A 724 15.14 21.83 44.41
N GLY A 725 14.38 22.93 44.24
CA GLY A 725 13.85 23.73 45.34
C GLY A 725 12.61 23.15 46.04
N GLY A 726 11.97 22.12 45.46
CA GLY A 726 10.80 21.46 46.01
C GLY A 726 9.99 20.71 44.95
N ILE A 727 9.45 19.55 45.34
CA ILE A 727 8.81 18.59 44.43
C ILE A 727 7.33 18.91 44.29
N ASN A 728 6.84 19.09 43.06
CA ASN A 728 5.41 19.21 42.76
C ASN A 728 4.72 17.86 42.97
N TRP A 729 4.14 17.69 44.15
CA TRP A 729 3.49 16.46 44.57
C TRP A 729 2.29 16.09 43.68
N CYS A 730 1.55 17.08 43.19
CA CYS A 730 0.38 16.86 42.35
C CYS A 730 0.77 16.24 41.00
N GLU A 731 1.86 16.69 40.38
CA GLU A 731 2.37 16.14 39.11
C GLU A 731 2.99 14.76 39.30
N PHE A 732 3.73 14.56 40.39
CA PHE A 732 4.30 13.26 40.75
C PHE A 732 3.21 12.18 40.89
N ILE A 733 2.13 12.50 41.60
CA ILE A 733 1.00 11.59 41.81
C ILE A 733 0.21 11.35 40.51
N LYS A 734 0.01 12.37 39.67
CA LYS A 734 -0.65 12.21 38.36
C LYS A 734 0.11 11.23 37.47
N ASP A 735 1.44 11.34 37.42
CA ASP A 735 2.28 10.47 36.59
C ASP A 735 2.44 9.04 37.14
N LEU A 736 2.28 8.84 38.45
CA LEU A 736 2.22 7.51 39.06
C LEU A 736 1.01 6.69 38.55
N ASP A 737 -0.09 7.35 38.17
CA ASP A 737 -1.34 6.78 37.61
C ASP A 737 -1.72 5.40 38.19
N ILE A 738 -1.67 5.30 39.52
CA ILE A 738 -2.17 4.14 40.26
C ILE A 738 -3.67 4.38 40.45
N ARG A 739 -4.47 3.93 39.48
CA ARG A 739 -5.93 3.92 39.60
C ARG A 739 -6.30 2.99 40.75
N THR A 740 -6.74 3.56 41.85
CA THR A 740 -7.45 2.81 42.88
C THR A 740 -8.81 2.42 42.28
N GLU A 741 -9.15 1.13 42.32
CA GLU A 741 -10.42 0.59 41.78
C GLU A 741 -11.68 1.23 42.41
N ASP A 742 -11.52 2.05 43.45
CA ASP A 742 -12.62 2.74 44.14
C ASP A 742 -13.02 4.10 43.51
N ALA A 743 -12.30 4.61 42.51
CA ALA A 743 -12.62 5.92 41.92
C ALA A 743 -13.77 5.88 40.88
N ILE A 744 -14.31 4.71 40.56
CA ILE A 744 -15.41 4.56 39.59
C ILE A 744 -16.79 4.66 40.27
N GLN A 745 -16.89 4.59 41.60
CA GLN A 745 -18.19 4.60 42.29
C GLN A 745 -18.66 5.97 42.82
N ASN A 746 -17.81 7.02 42.83
CA ASN A 746 -18.18 8.32 43.42
C ASN A 746 -18.37 9.48 42.42
N ASN A 747 -18.35 9.24 41.11
CA ASN A 747 -18.76 10.23 40.10
C ASN A 747 -20.22 10.08 39.67
N GLY A 748 -21.07 9.56 40.56
CA GLY A 748 -22.51 9.48 40.37
C GLY A 748 -23.22 9.98 41.62
N ASN A 749 -23.65 11.23 41.57
CA ASN A 749 -24.65 11.92 42.40
C ASN A 749 -24.15 13.06 43.29
N VAL A 750 -25.02 14.08 43.34
CA VAL A 750 -25.03 15.27 44.20
C VAL A 750 -24.14 16.38 43.61
N GLU A 751 -24.64 17.48 43.06
CA GLU A 751 -25.51 18.54 43.62
C GLU A 751 -26.29 19.21 42.46
N THR A 752 -27.63 19.22 42.35
CA THR A 752 -28.66 20.05 43.02
C THR A 752 -28.26 21.46 43.46
N GLU A 753 -29.06 22.41 42.96
CA GLU A 753 -29.04 23.88 43.10
C GLU A 753 -28.83 24.46 44.52
N PRO A 754 -28.37 25.72 44.61
CA PRO A 754 -28.06 26.39 45.87
C PRO A 754 -29.33 27.01 46.50
N ALA A 755 -29.50 26.80 47.81
CA ALA A 755 -30.48 27.54 48.61
C ALA A 755 -29.85 28.08 49.89
N LEU A 756 -29.63 29.40 49.88
CA LEU A 756 -29.74 30.38 50.96
C LEU A 756 -29.89 29.91 52.42
N GLY A 757 -29.00 30.44 53.27
CA GLY A 757 -29.36 31.15 54.51
C GLY A 757 -29.50 30.32 55.78
N HIS A 758 -28.50 30.35 56.66
CA HIS A 758 -28.43 31.27 57.80
C HIS A 758 -27.10 31.15 58.56
#